data_AF-A0A5M3YSD0-F1
#
_entry.id   AF-A0A5M3YSD0-F1
#
_cell.length_a   1.000
_cell.length_b   1.000
_cell.length_c   1.000
_cell.angle_alpha   90.00
_cell.angle_beta   90.00
_cell.angle_gamma   90.00
#
_symmetry.space_group_name_H-M   'P 1'
#
loop_
_entity.id
_entity.type
_entity.pdbx_description
1 polymer ?
#
loop_
_entity_poly.entity_id
_entity_poly.type
_entity_poly.pdbx_seq_one_letter_code
_entity_poly.pdbx_strand_id
1 'polypeptide(L)'
;MGSMRSNVDIDSLLSQLTREEKVSLLSATDWWRTPVIQRDGFTIPHIKTTDGPNGARGESYVSGIKAACFPCGTSLGASFDRELLFRTGQEIAREAKTKSANVLLAPTLNVIRSPRGGRNYETYSEDPFALGVLAAAFVNGCQSEGIAATPKHFVANETENNRTILTAEVDSQTLREIYLLPFQLVMKHSSPLCLMTSYNRVNGTYVADSEHLVNGILRGEWGFQNLVVSDWMGVYSTAQCLNAGVDLEMPGPTKWRGEKLLQAVEQGEVSDETVDASARRVLELARVLGRFEHPEEAPEQSVSNTDRDLFIRDASTAGMVLLKNDGDVLPLPKASTVTVIGYHALHVALGGGGSARVDAIHAVNPIEGLRAAGYEVDACPGVPVYGALPHPDAALMYDSVSKMKMSEPVKLEWFNGCTIGENLTFEETRALPEYMIKEKWPSYLEQIYCTRMTYDICPSSSGEHLLSVISTGPAVCYIDGKRVFERPQETNLRPESFYFFKSQLERRFTYPMEAGKLYTLVLESWNTDQEILHGKPLYGRMFQGSSLRFQEFVDEHQRIREACESAQRSDYAVVCVGTTSEIESEGFDRSSMDLSSSQYEQIQAVAAVNSRTVVVNFSGSPVTMTAVVDQVPALIQAWFPGQECGHSLARLLSGDVCPSGRLPFSWPRRDEDNPTFHNFPCDEDNVVRYEEKLDVGYRFYDRPESPIPLFPFGFGLSYTQFHVTGLRVKRAVFSGLDVSVELICDAQNVGAREGAAVLQYYVQLPLGAGTGGCKRPIKELKEFQKVYLIAGESREVQVTLDKYSISYFNAERDSWVADPGVYKVHLGTSSQDIVGTVSFVVPEALVWKGL
;
A
#
# COMPACT_ATOMS: atom_id res chain seq x y z
N MET A 1 -10.07 23.23 -15.24
CA MET A 1 -10.92 22.59 -16.26
C MET A 1 -11.96 23.58 -16.75
N GLY A 2 -11.81 24.08 -17.96
CA GLY A 2 -12.86 24.81 -18.66
C GLY A 2 -13.04 24.17 -20.02
N SER A 3 -14.00 23.27 -20.15
CA SER A 3 -14.62 22.84 -21.42
C SER A 3 -15.62 21.72 -21.12
N MET A 4 -16.91 22.03 -21.34
CA MET A 4 -18.08 21.15 -21.36
C MET A 4 -18.42 20.41 -20.06
N ARG A 5 -19.06 21.12 -19.12
CA ARG A 5 -19.99 20.45 -18.19
C ARG A 5 -21.07 19.80 -19.05
N SER A 6 -21.24 18.49 -18.93
CA SER A 6 -22.41 17.77 -19.44
C SER A 6 -23.69 18.55 -19.12
N ASN A 7 -24.54 18.75 -20.13
CA ASN A 7 -25.85 19.40 -20.00
C ASN A 7 -26.92 18.45 -19.44
N VAL A 8 -26.55 17.25 -18.97
CA VAL A 8 -27.50 16.31 -18.35
C VAL A 8 -28.05 16.94 -17.07
N ASP A 9 -29.36 17.16 -17.08
CA ASP A 9 -30.12 17.62 -15.93
C ASP A 9 -30.37 16.41 -15.00
N ILE A 10 -29.59 16.33 -13.92
CA ILE A 10 -29.67 15.24 -12.94
C ILE A 10 -31.00 15.26 -12.19
N ASP A 11 -31.59 16.42 -11.94
CA ASP A 11 -32.91 16.52 -11.29
C ASP A 11 -33.99 15.89 -12.18
N SER A 12 -34.00 16.27 -13.45
CA SER A 12 -34.91 15.70 -14.44
C SER A 12 -34.71 14.20 -14.60
N LEU A 13 -33.47 13.73 -14.68
CA LEU A 13 -33.16 12.30 -14.79
C LEU A 13 -33.61 11.51 -13.56
N LEU A 14 -33.29 12.00 -12.36
CA LEU A 14 -33.67 11.35 -11.10
C LEU A 14 -35.20 11.27 -10.94
N SER A 15 -35.95 12.27 -11.41
CA SER A 15 -37.42 12.26 -11.38
C SER A 15 -38.06 11.21 -12.31
N GLN A 16 -37.32 10.74 -13.32
CA GLN A 16 -37.79 9.73 -14.28
C GLN A 16 -37.48 8.30 -13.85
N LEU A 17 -36.54 8.11 -12.91
CA LEU A 17 -36.16 6.78 -12.42
C LEU A 17 -37.22 6.21 -11.47
N THR A 18 -37.50 4.92 -11.60
CA THR A 18 -38.29 4.20 -10.59
C THR A 18 -37.49 4.04 -9.30
N ARG A 19 -38.18 3.66 -8.22
CA ARG A 19 -37.52 3.39 -6.94
C ARG A 19 -36.49 2.26 -7.07
N GLU A 20 -36.82 1.20 -7.78
CA GLU A 20 -35.95 0.05 -8.02
C GLU A 20 -34.70 0.44 -8.81
N GLU A 21 -34.85 1.31 -9.81
CA GLU A 21 -33.73 1.86 -10.57
C GLU A 21 -32.81 2.71 -9.70
N LYS A 22 -33.37 3.60 -8.88
CA LYS A 22 -32.59 4.40 -7.92
C LYS A 22 -31.85 3.51 -6.93
N VAL A 23 -32.53 2.50 -6.36
CA VAL A 23 -31.92 1.52 -5.46
C VAL A 23 -30.79 0.75 -6.15
N SER A 24 -30.97 0.35 -7.41
CA SER A 24 -29.94 -0.38 -8.16
C SER A 24 -28.64 0.42 -8.31
N LEU A 25 -28.72 1.75 -8.44
CA LEU A 25 -27.55 2.62 -8.55
C LEU A 25 -26.72 2.67 -7.26
N LEU A 26 -27.29 2.27 -6.11
CA LEU A 26 -26.63 2.34 -4.80
C LEU A 26 -25.73 1.14 -4.51
N SER A 27 -25.56 0.24 -5.48
CA SER A 27 -24.64 -0.90 -5.38
C SER A 27 -23.99 -1.20 -6.73
N ALA A 28 -22.81 -1.78 -6.70
CA ALA A 28 -22.20 -2.32 -7.91
C ALA A 28 -22.99 -3.54 -8.44
N THR A 29 -22.89 -3.77 -9.76
CA THR A 29 -23.46 -4.95 -10.43
C THR A 29 -22.49 -6.14 -10.43
N ASP A 30 -21.19 -5.85 -10.47
CA ASP A 30 -20.09 -6.80 -10.40
C ASP A 30 -19.00 -6.28 -9.46
N TRP A 31 -17.80 -6.83 -9.56
CA TRP A 31 -16.69 -6.42 -8.70
C TRP A 31 -16.24 -4.96 -8.85
N TRP A 32 -16.50 -4.32 -10.00
CA TRP A 32 -15.85 -3.08 -10.38
C TRP A 32 -16.80 -2.01 -10.95
N ARG A 33 -18.02 -2.37 -11.34
CA ARG A 33 -18.94 -1.51 -12.11
C ARG A 33 -20.24 -1.23 -11.39
N THR A 34 -20.72 0.01 -11.50
CA THR A 34 -22.13 0.34 -11.25
C THR A 34 -23.02 -0.24 -12.37
N PRO A 35 -24.35 -0.36 -12.20
CA PRO A 35 -25.21 -0.86 -13.26
C PRO A 35 -25.34 0.13 -14.44
N VAL A 36 -25.77 -0.40 -15.59
CA VAL A 36 -26.26 0.37 -16.75
C VAL A 36 -27.79 0.37 -16.70
N ILE A 37 -28.42 1.55 -16.83
CA ILE A 37 -29.88 1.67 -16.95
C ILE A 37 -30.22 2.20 -18.34
N GLN A 38 -30.99 1.42 -19.10
CA GLN A 38 -31.39 1.76 -20.46
C GLN A 38 -32.91 1.95 -20.52
N ARG A 39 -33.36 3.14 -20.93
CA ARG A 39 -34.77 3.49 -21.16
C ARG A 39 -34.93 4.16 -22.52
N ASP A 40 -36.17 4.28 -22.97
CA ASP A 40 -36.50 5.11 -24.13
C ASP A 40 -36.27 6.59 -23.78
N GLY A 41 -35.26 7.19 -24.40
CA GLY A 41 -34.94 8.62 -24.22
C GLY A 41 -33.73 8.95 -23.34
N PHE A 42 -33.23 8.00 -22.54
CA PHE A 42 -31.97 8.19 -21.80
C PHE A 42 -31.26 6.86 -21.47
N THR A 43 -29.93 6.96 -21.28
CA THR A 43 -29.08 5.87 -20.80
C THR A 43 -28.27 6.39 -19.62
N ILE A 44 -28.26 5.64 -18.52
CA ILE A 44 -27.29 5.82 -17.44
C ILE A 44 -26.16 4.80 -17.67
N PRO A 45 -24.95 5.26 -18.02
CA PRO A 45 -23.81 4.39 -18.21
C PRO A 45 -23.26 3.91 -16.87
N HIS A 46 -22.52 2.80 -16.89
CA HIS A 46 -21.77 2.39 -15.71
C HIS A 46 -20.56 3.31 -15.48
N ILE A 47 -20.11 3.34 -14.24
CA ILE A 47 -18.82 3.83 -13.79
C ILE A 47 -17.98 2.60 -13.43
N LYS A 48 -16.76 2.52 -13.96
CA LYS A 48 -15.81 1.45 -13.63
C LYS A 48 -14.76 1.94 -12.64
N THR A 49 -14.52 1.15 -11.62
CA THR A 49 -13.48 1.35 -10.59
C THR A 49 -12.28 0.45 -10.86
N THR A 50 -11.11 0.83 -10.35
CA THR A 50 -9.93 -0.04 -10.31
C THR A 50 -9.04 0.29 -9.12
N ASP A 51 -8.43 -0.73 -8.50
CA ASP A 51 -7.29 -0.54 -7.60
C ASP A 51 -6.04 -0.18 -8.42
N GLY A 52 -5.03 0.48 -7.88
CA GLY A 52 -4.91 1.08 -6.57
C GLY A 52 -3.66 1.96 -6.48
N PRO A 53 -3.13 2.23 -5.28
CA PRO A 53 -2.30 3.41 -5.03
C PRO A 53 -0.92 3.46 -5.70
N ASN A 54 -0.45 2.35 -6.26
CA ASN A 54 0.86 2.21 -6.93
C ASN A 54 0.75 1.58 -8.33
N GLY A 55 -0.41 1.71 -8.97
CA GLY A 55 -0.66 1.32 -10.37
C GLY A 55 -2.12 0.95 -10.59
N ALA A 56 -2.64 1.11 -11.81
CA ALA A 56 -4.02 0.77 -12.13
C ALA A 56 -4.13 -0.69 -12.63
N ARG A 57 -4.54 -1.61 -11.76
CA ARG A 57 -4.59 -3.06 -12.04
C ARG A 57 -5.56 -3.43 -13.15
N GLY A 58 -6.70 -2.76 -13.25
CA GLY A 58 -7.85 -3.16 -14.05
C GLY A 58 -8.82 -4.08 -13.30
N GLU A 59 -9.56 -4.87 -14.05
CA GLU A 59 -10.74 -5.62 -13.58
C GLU A 59 -10.50 -7.05 -13.13
N SER A 60 -9.27 -7.58 -13.25
CA SER A 60 -8.99 -8.93 -12.78
C SER A 60 -7.69 -9.04 -12.02
N TYR A 61 -7.70 -9.83 -10.95
CA TYR A 61 -6.49 -10.17 -10.21
C TYR A 61 -5.81 -11.45 -10.73
N VAL A 62 -6.60 -12.43 -11.17
CA VAL A 62 -6.12 -13.79 -11.52
C VAL A 62 -5.65 -13.86 -12.96
N SER A 63 -6.34 -13.15 -13.85
CA SER A 63 -6.08 -13.13 -15.29
C SER A 63 -6.09 -11.68 -15.82
N GLY A 64 -5.70 -10.73 -14.96
CA GLY A 64 -5.63 -9.32 -15.30
C GLY A 64 -4.54 -9.03 -16.34
N ILE A 65 -4.72 -7.94 -17.06
CA ILE A 65 -3.67 -7.43 -17.95
C ILE A 65 -2.57 -6.74 -17.15
N LYS A 66 -1.36 -6.70 -17.71
CA LYS A 66 -0.23 -6.03 -17.07
C LYS A 66 -0.41 -4.51 -16.97
N ALA A 67 0.16 -3.96 -15.90
CA ALA A 67 0.09 -2.55 -15.50
C ALA A 67 1.49 -2.00 -15.15
N ALA A 68 1.66 -0.70 -15.26
CA ALA A 68 2.83 0.02 -14.78
C ALA A 68 2.87 -0.04 -13.25
N CYS A 69 3.96 -0.55 -12.69
CA CYS A 69 4.14 -0.67 -11.25
C CYS A 69 5.00 0.47 -10.72
N PHE A 70 4.38 1.37 -9.96
CA PHE A 70 5.02 2.52 -9.32
C PHE A 70 5.62 2.13 -7.97
N PRO A 71 6.54 2.95 -7.41
CA PRO A 71 7.02 2.73 -6.05
C PRO A 71 5.86 2.74 -5.05
N CYS A 72 5.98 1.93 -4.01
CA CYS A 72 4.95 1.85 -2.97
C CYS A 72 4.75 3.19 -2.23
N GLY A 73 3.66 3.29 -1.48
CA GLY A 73 3.30 4.50 -0.75
C GLY A 73 4.43 5.01 0.13
N THR A 74 5.08 4.15 0.91
CA THR A 74 6.14 4.60 1.83
C THR A 74 7.37 5.13 1.11
N SER A 75 7.67 4.61 -0.08
CA SER A 75 8.69 5.19 -0.97
C SER A 75 8.29 6.59 -1.44
N LEU A 76 7.05 6.77 -1.88
CA LEU A 76 6.55 8.07 -2.31
C LEU A 76 6.48 9.07 -1.14
N GLY A 77 6.04 8.62 0.03
CA GLY A 77 6.04 9.40 1.28
C GLY A 77 7.45 9.85 1.66
N ALA A 78 8.43 8.96 1.51
CA ALA A 78 9.83 9.26 1.79
C ALA A 78 10.43 10.35 0.87
N SER A 79 9.78 10.66 -0.25
CA SER A 79 10.23 11.76 -1.11
C SER A 79 10.03 13.14 -0.49
N PHE A 80 9.05 13.31 0.43
CA PHE A 80 8.59 14.60 0.95
C PHE A 80 8.37 15.64 -0.17
N ASP A 81 7.76 15.22 -1.27
CA ASP A 81 7.64 16.01 -2.49
C ASP A 81 6.19 16.04 -3.03
N ARG A 82 5.52 17.18 -2.84
CA ARG A 82 4.14 17.38 -3.29
C ARG A 82 4.02 17.39 -4.81
N GLU A 83 5.04 17.91 -5.52
CA GLU A 83 5.01 17.95 -6.99
C GLU A 83 5.16 16.54 -7.57
N LEU A 84 6.06 15.74 -6.97
CA LEU A 84 6.21 14.33 -7.32
C LEU A 84 4.90 13.56 -7.10
N LEU A 85 4.23 13.72 -5.96
CA LEU A 85 2.95 13.03 -5.70
C LEU A 85 1.84 13.49 -6.63
N PHE A 86 1.79 14.78 -6.98
CA PHE A 86 0.87 15.29 -8.00
C PHE A 86 1.12 14.61 -9.36
N ARG A 87 2.39 14.53 -9.79
CA ARG A 87 2.74 13.86 -11.05
C ARG A 87 2.50 12.34 -11.01
N THR A 88 2.73 11.68 -9.88
CA THR A 88 2.37 10.26 -9.69
C THR A 88 0.87 10.04 -9.85
N GLY A 89 0.04 10.91 -9.26
CA GLY A 89 -1.41 10.86 -9.45
C GLY A 89 -1.82 11.00 -10.91
N GLN A 90 -1.14 11.86 -11.69
CA GLN A 90 -1.37 12.00 -13.13
C GLN A 90 -1.02 10.72 -13.89
N GLU A 91 0.15 10.14 -13.65
CA GLU A 91 0.60 8.96 -14.38
C GLU A 91 -0.26 7.72 -14.10
N ILE A 92 -0.64 7.48 -12.84
CA ILE A 92 -1.54 6.36 -12.50
C ILE A 92 -2.95 6.62 -13.07
N ALA A 93 -3.44 7.87 -13.08
CA ALA A 93 -4.72 8.17 -13.72
C ALA A 93 -4.69 7.97 -15.25
N ARG A 94 -3.58 8.32 -15.92
CA ARG A 94 -3.39 7.99 -17.35
C ARG A 94 -3.40 6.49 -17.57
N GLU A 95 -2.88 5.73 -16.61
CA GLU A 95 -2.96 4.28 -16.65
C GLU A 95 -4.38 3.76 -16.44
N ALA A 96 -5.14 4.31 -15.48
CA ALA A 96 -6.55 3.93 -15.26
C ALA A 96 -7.39 4.07 -16.53
N LYS A 97 -7.12 5.10 -17.36
CA LYS A 97 -7.75 5.25 -18.69
C LYS A 97 -7.46 4.07 -19.63
N THR A 98 -6.25 3.49 -19.59
CA THR A 98 -5.91 2.30 -20.39
C THR A 98 -6.68 1.06 -19.94
N LYS A 99 -7.20 1.05 -18.71
CA LYS A 99 -8.07 0.01 -18.15
C LYS A 99 -9.56 0.34 -18.31
N SER A 100 -9.88 1.42 -19.04
CA SER A 100 -11.23 1.98 -19.17
C SER A 100 -11.90 2.28 -17.82
N ALA A 101 -11.11 2.47 -16.76
CA ALA A 101 -11.59 2.82 -15.44
C ALA A 101 -11.77 4.34 -15.32
N ASN A 102 -12.75 4.75 -14.52
CA ASN A 102 -13.11 6.15 -14.30
C ASN A 102 -12.80 6.61 -12.86
N VAL A 103 -12.69 5.64 -11.94
CA VAL A 103 -12.42 5.85 -10.53
C VAL A 103 -11.21 5.01 -10.13
N LEU A 104 -10.22 5.66 -9.52
CA LEU A 104 -9.04 5.01 -8.94
C LEU A 104 -9.21 4.91 -7.42
N LEU A 105 -9.09 3.70 -6.88
CA LEU A 105 -9.26 3.40 -5.45
C LEU A 105 -7.98 3.72 -4.66
N ALA A 106 -7.62 5.01 -4.65
CA ALA A 106 -6.38 5.56 -4.11
C ALA A 106 -6.54 7.06 -3.78
N PRO A 107 -5.67 7.64 -2.93
CA PRO A 107 -4.55 7.00 -2.22
C PRO A 107 -4.96 6.40 -0.86
N THR A 108 -4.04 5.69 -0.20
CA THR A 108 -4.26 5.09 1.13
C THR A 108 -3.71 6.00 2.25
N LEU A 109 -4.54 6.35 3.23
CA LEU A 109 -4.38 7.38 4.26
C LEU A 109 -4.41 6.85 5.71
N ASN A 110 -4.34 5.54 5.91
CA ASN A 110 -4.20 5.00 7.26
C ASN A 110 -2.82 5.39 7.82
N VAL A 111 -2.77 5.83 9.08
CA VAL A 111 -1.51 6.28 9.69
C VAL A 111 -0.63 5.09 9.99
N ILE A 112 0.68 5.19 9.74
CA ILE A 112 1.65 4.16 10.16
C ILE A 112 1.79 4.22 11.68
N ARG A 113 0.90 3.50 12.36
CA ARG A 113 0.79 3.46 13.82
C ARG A 113 1.79 2.49 14.46
N SER A 114 1.89 1.30 13.87
CA SER A 114 2.75 0.20 14.31
C SER A 114 3.72 -0.16 13.20
N PRO A 115 5.00 -0.51 13.49
CA PRO A 115 5.88 -1.04 12.45
C PRO A 115 5.36 -2.36 11.88
N ARG A 116 4.52 -3.11 12.59
CA ARG A 116 4.05 -4.44 12.18
C ARG A 116 2.84 -4.43 11.22
N GLY A 117 2.26 -3.27 10.93
CA GLY A 117 1.07 -3.13 10.07
C GLY A 117 1.25 -3.76 8.68
N GLY A 118 0.32 -4.64 8.30
CA GLY A 118 0.36 -5.39 7.04
C GLY A 118 0.34 -4.54 5.78
N ARG A 119 -0.33 -3.38 5.82
CA ARG A 119 -0.48 -2.42 4.71
C ARG A 119 0.34 -1.14 4.88
N ASN A 120 1.32 -1.13 5.77
CA ASN A 120 2.16 0.04 5.97
C ASN A 120 2.81 0.52 4.66
N TYR A 121 3.24 -0.40 3.80
CA TYR A 121 3.82 -0.09 2.48
C TYR A 121 2.87 0.71 1.57
N GLU A 122 1.57 0.65 1.79
CA GLU A 122 0.54 1.20 0.91
C GLU A 122 0.23 2.67 1.20
N THR A 123 0.57 3.14 2.39
CA THR A 123 0.36 4.54 2.83
C THR A 123 1.67 5.33 2.85
N TYR A 124 1.63 6.61 3.26
CA TYR A 124 2.78 7.50 3.12
C TYR A 124 3.59 7.73 4.39
N SER A 125 2.99 7.83 5.59
CA SER A 125 3.69 8.39 6.77
C SER A 125 3.04 8.02 8.10
N GLU A 126 3.83 8.06 9.19
CA GLU A 126 3.31 8.07 10.57
C GLU A 126 2.81 9.46 10.99
N ASP A 127 3.23 10.51 10.28
CA ASP A 127 2.84 11.89 10.57
C ASP A 127 1.58 12.29 9.78
N PRO A 128 0.50 12.72 10.45
CA PRO A 128 -0.77 13.00 9.81
C PRO A 128 -0.73 14.22 8.87
N PHE A 129 0.14 15.21 9.13
CA PHE A 129 0.28 16.36 8.24
C PHE A 129 0.96 15.94 6.94
N ALA A 130 2.11 15.27 7.03
CA ALA A 130 2.81 14.78 5.84
C ALA A 130 1.93 13.85 5.01
N LEU A 131 1.23 12.93 5.66
CA LEU A 131 0.29 12.01 5.02
C LEU A 131 -0.81 12.75 4.24
N GLY A 132 -1.51 13.69 4.91
CA GLY A 132 -2.65 14.40 4.33
C GLY A 132 -2.28 15.31 3.15
N VAL A 133 -1.19 16.07 3.25
CA VAL A 133 -0.81 17.01 2.17
C VAL A 133 -0.23 16.31 0.94
N LEU A 134 0.48 15.20 1.13
CA LEU A 134 0.96 14.35 0.02
C LEU A 134 -0.21 13.64 -0.67
N ALA A 135 -1.16 13.12 0.10
CA ALA A 135 -2.39 12.54 -0.45
C ALA A 135 -3.24 13.56 -1.22
N ALA A 136 -3.36 14.79 -0.72
CA ALA A 136 -4.07 15.86 -1.44
C ALA A 136 -3.43 16.17 -2.79
N ALA A 137 -2.09 16.18 -2.86
CA ALA A 137 -1.37 16.37 -4.11
C ALA A 137 -1.64 15.24 -5.11
N PHE A 138 -1.61 13.99 -4.66
CA PHE A 138 -1.97 12.82 -5.48
C PHE A 138 -3.41 12.90 -6.01
N VAL A 139 -4.38 13.22 -5.16
CA VAL A 139 -5.79 13.40 -5.53
C VAL A 139 -5.94 14.47 -6.61
N ASN A 140 -5.30 15.62 -6.45
CA ASN A 140 -5.30 16.69 -7.44
C ASN A 140 -4.68 16.21 -8.77
N GLY A 141 -3.62 15.41 -8.72
CA GLY A 141 -2.99 14.78 -9.87
C GLY A 141 -3.96 13.90 -10.66
N CYS A 142 -4.59 12.93 -9.99
CA CYS A 142 -5.56 12.03 -10.62
C CYS A 142 -6.71 12.79 -11.25
N GLN A 143 -7.30 13.73 -10.51
CA GLN A 143 -8.45 14.47 -10.97
C GLN A 143 -8.09 15.46 -12.08
N SER A 144 -6.86 15.96 -12.16
CA SER A 144 -6.41 16.77 -13.31
C SER A 144 -6.46 16.00 -14.64
N GLU A 145 -6.39 14.67 -14.56
CA GLU A 145 -6.51 13.75 -15.70
C GLU A 145 -7.96 13.29 -15.93
N GLY A 146 -8.95 13.75 -15.17
CA GLY A 146 -10.35 13.35 -15.33
C GLY A 146 -10.68 11.96 -14.76
N ILE A 147 -9.84 11.44 -13.86
CA ILE A 147 -10.10 10.22 -13.08
C ILE A 147 -10.43 10.62 -11.65
N ALA A 148 -11.53 10.10 -11.11
CA ALA A 148 -11.88 10.31 -9.71
C ALA A 148 -10.90 9.56 -8.80
N ALA A 149 -10.36 10.24 -7.80
CA ALA A 149 -9.62 9.60 -6.72
C ALA A 149 -10.56 9.26 -5.56
N THR A 150 -10.21 8.21 -4.83
CA THR A 150 -10.95 7.70 -3.67
C THR A 150 -9.99 7.50 -2.49
N PRO A 151 -9.70 8.56 -1.71
CA PRO A 151 -8.91 8.44 -0.49
C PRO A 151 -9.52 7.40 0.46
N LYS A 152 -8.69 6.47 0.97
CA LYS A 152 -9.11 5.29 1.75
C LYS A 152 -8.15 4.98 2.89
N HIS A 153 -8.51 4.30 3.97
CA HIS A 153 -9.85 3.85 4.32
C HIS A 153 -10.30 4.69 5.52
N PHE A 154 -11.37 5.44 5.34
CA PHE A 154 -11.95 6.34 6.32
C PHE A 154 -12.76 5.52 7.34
N VAL A 155 -12.32 5.28 8.57
CA VAL A 155 -11.06 5.69 9.22
C VAL A 155 -10.62 4.63 10.24
N ALA A 156 -9.38 4.73 10.72
CA ALA A 156 -8.81 3.92 11.79
C ALA A 156 -8.61 2.43 11.44
N ASN A 157 -8.20 2.14 10.20
CA ASN A 157 -7.88 0.80 9.71
C ASN A 157 -6.36 0.57 9.69
N GLU A 158 -5.71 0.68 10.86
CA GLU A 158 -4.24 0.57 10.98
C GLU A 158 -3.76 -0.86 11.29
N THR A 159 -4.66 -1.84 11.36
CA THR A 159 -4.36 -3.27 11.56
C THR A 159 -5.21 -4.12 10.61
N GLU A 160 -4.60 -5.14 10.03
CA GLU A 160 -5.26 -6.06 9.12
C GLU A 160 -5.88 -7.26 9.83
N ASN A 161 -5.29 -7.70 10.95
CA ASN A 161 -5.81 -8.81 11.72
C ASN A 161 -7.22 -8.52 12.21
N ASN A 162 -8.19 -9.31 11.73
CA ASN A 162 -9.60 -9.21 12.09
C ASN A 162 -10.25 -7.86 11.73
N ARG A 163 -9.69 -7.13 10.74
CA ARG A 163 -10.15 -5.79 10.29
C ARG A 163 -11.65 -5.66 10.03
N THR A 164 -12.31 -6.75 9.62
CA THR A 164 -13.75 -6.75 9.31
C THR A 164 -14.66 -6.92 10.52
N ILE A 165 -14.12 -7.25 11.69
CA ILE A 165 -14.88 -7.47 12.93
C ILE A 165 -14.31 -6.70 14.12
N LEU A 166 -13.08 -6.22 14.06
CA LEU A 166 -12.46 -5.52 15.20
C LEU A 166 -13.11 -4.16 15.48
N THR A 167 -12.85 -3.64 16.68
CA THR A 167 -13.12 -2.25 17.02
C THR A 167 -11.84 -1.54 17.46
N ALA A 168 -11.56 -0.39 16.87
CA ALA A 168 -10.56 0.55 17.33
C ALA A 168 -11.18 1.44 18.42
N GLU A 169 -10.66 1.32 19.65
CA GLU A 169 -11.03 2.17 20.78
C GLU A 169 -10.05 3.36 20.86
N VAL A 170 -10.55 4.56 20.60
CA VAL A 170 -9.74 5.77 20.45
C VAL A 170 -10.50 6.98 20.99
N ASP A 171 -9.81 7.82 21.77
CA ASP A 171 -10.39 9.05 22.30
C ASP A 171 -10.57 10.11 21.19
N SER A 172 -11.53 11.03 21.39
CA SER A 172 -11.91 12.02 20.37
C SER A 172 -10.76 12.92 19.93
N GLN A 173 -9.89 13.31 20.86
CA GLN A 173 -8.75 14.18 20.55
C GLN A 173 -7.75 13.44 19.67
N THR A 174 -7.38 12.22 20.06
CA THR A 174 -6.48 11.36 19.27
C THR A 174 -7.08 11.05 17.89
N LEU A 175 -8.37 10.69 17.83
CA LEU A 175 -9.07 10.42 16.58
C LEU A 175 -9.00 11.63 15.62
N ARG A 176 -9.19 12.84 16.14
CA ARG A 176 -9.17 14.09 15.36
C ARG A 176 -7.77 14.52 14.94
N GLU A 177 -6.79 14.47 15.84
CA GLU A 177 -5.44 14.98 15.60
C GLU A 177 -4.56 14.01 14.80
N ILE A 178 -4.80 12.70 14.89
CA ILE A 178 -3.97 11.67 14.24
C ILE A 178 -4.67 11.05 13.03
N TYR A 179 -5.87 10.49 13.20
CA TYR A 179 -6.43 9.59 12.19
C TYR A 179 -7.39 10.28 11.21
N LEU A 180 -8.13 11.30 11.67
CA LEU A 180 -9.03 12.10 10.83
C LEU A 180 -8.31 13.28 10.16
N LEU A 181 -7.27 13.85 10.78
CA LEU A 181 -6.54 15.00 10.25
C LEU A 181 -6.03 14.80 8.80
N PRO A 182 -5.48 13.64 8.40
CA PRO A 182 -5.08 13.41 7.02
C PRO A 182 -6.22 13.60 6.01
N PHE A 183 -7.42 13.09 6.33
CA PHE A 183 -8.61 13.25 5.50
C PHE A 183 -9.13 14.70 5.51
N GLN A 184 -9.08 15.38 6.65
CA GLN A 184 -9.41 16.80 6.74
C GLN A 184 -8.47 17.65 5.87
N LEU A 185 -7.17 17.33 5.86
CA LEU A 185 -6.19 18.01 5.01
C LEU A 185 -6.39 17.72 3.53
N VAL A 186 -6.79 16.50 3.15
CA VAL A 186 -7.24 16.20 1.78
C VAL A 186 -8.44 17.06 1.41
N MET A 187 -9.44 17.17 2.26
CA MET A 187 -10.62 18.01 2.03
C MET A 187 -10.28 19.51 1.92
N LYS A 188 -9.27 19.96 2.67
CA LYS A 188 -8.79 21.34 2.62
C LYS A 188 -8.01 21.67 1.34
N HIS A 189 -7.13 20.77 0.92
CA HIS A 189 -6.15 21.03 -0.15
C HIS A 189 -6.52 20.41 -1.51
N SER A 190 -7.62 19.67 -1.56
CA SER A 190 -8.15 19.04 -2.78
C SER A 190 -9.68 18.97 -2.72
N SER A 191 -10.30 18.35 -3.71
CA SER A 191 -11.75 18.13 -3.74
C SER A 191 -12.03 16.71 -4.23
N PRO A 192 -11.79 15.69 -3.39
CA PRO A 192 -11.92 14.30 -3.81
C PRO A 192 -13.36 14.01 -4.28
N LEU A 193 -13.49 13.32 -5.41
CA LEU A 193 -14.78 12.93 -5.98
C LEU A 193 -15.39 11.69 -5.32
N CYS A 194 -14.57 10.91 -4.62
CA CYS A 194 -15.00 9.73 -3.87
C CYS A 194 -14.25 9.65 -2.53
N LEU A 195 -14.80 8.95 -1.56
CA LEU A 195 -14.12 8.52 -0.32
C LEU A 195 -14.55 7.09 0.02
N MET A 196 -13.61 6.27 0.49
CA MET A 196 -13.91 4.88 0.87
C MET A 196 -13.93 4.70 2.38
N THR A 197 -15.00 4.12 2.93
CA THR A 197 -15.06 3.78 4.36
C THR A 197 -14.15 2.60 4.68
N SER A 198 -13.66 2.51 5.92
CA SER A 198 -12.93 1.34 6.41
C SER A 198 -13.84 0.17 6.77
N TYR A 199 -13.22 -1.00 6.90
CA TYR A 199 -13.85 -2.23 7.39
C TYR A 199 -14.22 -2.19 8.87
N ASN A 200 -13.35 -1.61 9.69
CA ASN A 200 -13.40 -1.78 11.13
C ASN A 200 -14.54 -0.98 11.79
N ARG A 201 -14.73 -1.27 13.07
CA ARG A 201 -15.51 -0.41 13.96
C ARG A 201 -14.59 0.64 14.60
N VAL A 202 -15.15 1.80 14.91
CA VAL A 202 -14.53 2.82 15.75
C VAL A 202 -15.44 3.03 16.95
N ASN A 203 -14.91 2.83 18.16
CA ASN A 203 -15.66 2.94 19.41
C ASN A 203 -16.99 2.15 19.37
N GLY A 204 -16.94 0.92 18.85
CA GLY A 204 -18.05 -0.04 18.85
C GLY A 204 -19.00 0.01 17.63
N THR A 205 -18.90 1.01 16.76
CA THR A 205 -19.77 1.16 15.58
C THR A 205 -18.98 1.02 14.28
N TYR A 206 -19.47 0.24 13.31
CA TYR A 206 -18.83 0.14 11.99
C TYR A 206 -18.76 1.51 11.34
N VAL A 207 -17.65 1.86 10.69
CA VAL A 207 -17.55 3.19 10.08
C VAL A 207 -18.62 3.39 9.01
N ALA A 208 -18.94 2.33 8.25
CA ALA A 208 -20.02 2.34 7.27
C ALA A 208 -21.43 2.53 7.86
N ASP A 209 -21.62 2.31 9.17
CA ASP A 209 -22.89 2.48 9.89
C ASP A 209 -22.88 3.71 10.82
N SER A 210 -21.82 4.53 10.78
CA SER A 210 -21.58 5.61 11.73
C SER A 210 -22.08 6.96 11.21
N GLU A 211 -23.30 7.32 11.62
CA GLU A 211 -23.88 8.65 11.39
C GLU A 211 -22.93 9.77 11.84
N HIS A 212 -22.25 9.58 12.97
CA HIS A 212 -21.32 10.56 13.52
C HIS A 212 -20.11 10.79 12.60
N LEU A 213 -19.47 9.74 12.11
CA LEU A 213 -18.25 9.86 11.29
C LEU A 213 -18.56 10.34 9.87
N VAL A 214 -19.59 9.76 9.24
CA VAL A 214 -19.88 10.01 7.82
C VAL A 214 -20.74 11.26 7.65
N ASN A 215 -21.99 11.27 8.12
CA ASN A 215 -22.85 12.46 8.01
C ASN A 215 -22.44 13.59 8.94
N GLY A 216 -22.03 13.30 10.18
CA GLY A 216 -21.68 14.30 11.18
C GLY A 216 -20.38 15.04 10.85
N ILE A 217 -19.26 14.32 10.80
CA ILE A 217 -17.94 14.91 10.56
C ILE A 217 -17.70 15.14 9.07
N LEU A 218 -17.73 14.08 8.25
CA LEU A 218 -17.30 14.19 6.85
C LEU A 218 -18.24 15.09 6.02
N ARG A 219 -19.56 14.87 6.07
CA ARG A 219 -20.51 15.70 5.31
C ARG A 219 -20.91 16.98 6.03
N GLY A 220 -21.21 16.90 7.32
CA GLY A 220 -21.73 18.01 8.11
C GLY A 220 -20.64 19.03 8.43
N GLU A 221 -19.58 18.59 9.11
CA GLU A 221 -18.52 19.48 9.55
C GLU A 221 -17.58 19.89 8.41
N TRP A 222 -17.14 18.96 7.57
CA TRP A 222 -16.18 19.23 6.48
C TRP A 222 -16.84 19.51 5.13
N GLY A 223 -18.16 19.35 5.02
CA GLY A 223 -18.90 19.74 3.83
C GLY A 223 -18.79 18.79 2.64
N PHE A 224 -18.36 17.53 2.82
CA PHE A 224 -18.22 16.59 1.70
C PHE A 224 -19.57 16.25 1.03
N GLN A 225 -19.71 16.64 -0.23
CA GLN A 225 -20.96 16.42 -1.00
C GLN A 225 -20.89 15.27 -2.01
N ASN A 226 -19.70 14.72 -2.25
CA ASN A 226 -19.49 13.72 -3.30
C ASN A 226 -19.77 12.29 -2.78
N LEU A 227 -19.36 11.28 -3.54
CA LEU A 227 -19.72 9.89 -3.32
C LEU A 227 -18.92 9.26 -2.17
N VAL A 228 -19.59 8.62 -1.23
CA VAL A 228 -18.97 7.71 -0.26
C VAL A 228 -19.22 6.28 -0.71
N VAL A 229 -18.15 5.52 -0.89
CA VAL A 229 -18.18 4.12 -1.30
C VAL A 229 -17.76 3.23 -0.12
N SER A 230 -18.33 2.04 0.01
CA SER A 230 -17.83 1.07 0.99
C SER A 230 -16.49 0.47 0.53
N ASP A 231 -15.70 -0.04 1.46
CA ASP A 231 -14.72 -1.07 1.11
C ASP A 231 -15.44 -2.33 0.57
N TRP A 232 -14.71 -3.26 -0.04
CA TRP A 232 -15.29 -4.48 -0.64
C TRP A 232 -15.90 -5.36 0.44
N MET A 233 -17.23 -5.51 0.44
CA MET A 233 -18.04 -6.16 1.47
C MET A 233 -18.06 -5.41 2.82
N GLY A 234 -17.56 -4.19 2.88
CA GLY A 234 -17.52 -3.34 4.08
C GLY A 234 -18.87 -2.71 4.43
N VAL A 235 -19.97 -3.41 4.18
CA VAL A 235 -21.34 -2.99 4.54
C VAL A 235 -21.95 -4.04 5.48
N TYR A 236 -22.53 -3.57 6.59
CA TYR A 236 -22.96 -4.41 7.70
C TYR A 236 -24.45 -4.31 8.03
N SER A 237 -25.14 -3.36 7.40
CA SER A 237 -26.57 -3.10 7.59
C SER A 237 -27.21 -2.56 6.29
N THR A 238 -28.54 -2.60 6.19
CA THR A 238 -29.28 -1.98 5.07
C THR A 238 -29.60 -0.51 5.38
N ALA A 239 -30.55 -0.25 6.28
CA ALA A 239 -31.06 1.10 6.53
C ALA A 239 -30.02 1.99 7.23
N GLN A 240 -29.38 1.48 8.29
CA GLN A 240 -28.41 2.26 9.07
C GLN A 240 -27.22 2.73 8.23
N CYS A 241 -26.66 1.87 7.37
CA CYS A 241 -25.55 2.21 6.49
C CYS A 241 -25.90 3.32 5.50
N LEU A 242 -27.07 3.22 4.85
CA LEU A 242 -27.49 4.23 3.88
C LEU A 242 -27.84 5.55 4.57
N ASN A 243 -28.54 5.50 5.71
CA ASN A 243 -28.86 6.68 6.51
C ASN A 243 -27.59 7.36 7.02
N ALA A 244 -26.55 6.61 7.40
CA ALA A 244 -25.23 7.14 7.78
C ALA A 244 -24.53 7.91 6.66
N GLY A 245 -24.95 7.74 5.40
CA GLY A 245 -24.45 8.51 4.25
C GLY A 245 -23.44 7.78 3.37
N VAL A 246 -23.35 6.44 3.46
CA VAL A 246 -22.57 5.60 2.53
C VAL A 246 -23.41 5.35 1.28
N ASP A 247 -23.00 5.90 0.14
CA ASP A 247 -23.83 5.98 -1.07
C ASP A 247 -23.75 4.75 -1.96
N LEU A 248 -22.58 4.09 -2.04
CA LEU A 248 -22.33 2.95 -2.95
C LEU A 248 -21.78 1.72 -2.22
N GLU A 249 -22.47 0.58 -2.30
CA GLU A 249 -22.00 -0.73 -1.81
C GLU A 249 -21.13 -1.41 -2.88
N MET A 250 -19.93 -1.81 -2.47
CA MET A 250 -19.01 -2.63 -3.27
C MET A 250 -18.76 -3.98 -2.58
N PRO A 251 -18.50 -5.06 -3.33
CA PRO A 251 -18.81 -5.25 -4.75
C PRO A 251 -20.29 -5.62 -4.99
N GLY A 252 -20.63 -5.83 -6.26
CA GLY A 252 -21.84 -6.52 -6.70
C GLY A 252 -21.68 -8.03 -6.86
N PRO A 253 -22.79 -8.78 -6.96
CA PRO A 253 -24.16 -8.32 -6.76
C PRO A 253 -24.43 -7.97 -5.30
N THR A 254 -25.31 -7.01 -5.04
CA THR A 254 -25.58 -6.50 -3.68
C THR A 254 -26.11 -7.56 -2.70
N LYS A 255 -25.69 -7.44 -1.43
CA LYS A 255 -26.28 -8.19 -0.29
C LYS A 255 -27.33 -7.36 0.46
N TRP A 256 -27.23 -6.04 0.42
CA TRP A 256 -27.95 -5.13 1.32
C TRP A 256 -28.90 -4.16 0.62
N ARG A 257 -28.63 -3.81 -0.64
CA ARG A 257 -29.24 -2.72 -1.43
C ARG A 257 -30.01 -3.21 -2.65
N GLY A 258 -30.66 -4.37 -2.51
CA GLY A 258 -31.70 -4.85 -3.42
C GLY A 258 -33.05 -4.86 -2.71
N GLU A 259 -33.72 -6.02 -2.73
CA GLU A 259 -35.02 -6.24 -2.05
C GLU A 259 -35.06 -5.77 -0.59
N LYS A 260 -33.97 -5.96 0.17
CA LYS A 260 -33.91 -5.50 1.56
C LYS A 260 -34.05 -3.99 1.69
N LEU A 261 -33.44 -3.22 0.79
CA LEU A 261 -33.53 -1.77 0.84
C LEU A 261 -34.90 -1.29 0.37
N LEU A 262 -35.50 -1.94 -0.63
CA LEU A 262 -36.88 -1.66 -1.03
C LEU A 262 -37.85 -1.88 0.15
N GLN A 263 -37.71 -2.99 0.87
CA GLN A 263 -38.49 -3.28 2.08
C GLN A 263 -38.24 -2.24 3.20
N ALA A 264 -36.99 -1.85 3.43
CA ALA A 264 -36.66 -0.83 4.43
C ALA A 264 -37.30 0.53 4.10
N VAL A 265 -37.38 0.90 2.81
CA VAL A 265 -38.08 2.11 2.36
C VAL A 265 -39.59 1.99 2.58
N GLU A 266 -40.19 0.86 2.21
CA GLU A 266 -41.62 0.60 2.47
C GLU A 266 -42.00 0.64 3.95
N GLN A 267 -41.08 0.21 4.82
CA GLN A 267 -41.23 0.22 6.28
C GLN A 267 -40.92 1.59 6.90
N GLY A 268 -40.44 2.57 6.13
CA GLY A 268 -40.08 3.90 6.60
C GLY A 268 -38.77 3.97 7.39
N GLU A 269 -37.94 2.92 7.33
CA GLU A 269 -36.61 2.90 7.94
C GLU A 269 -35.60 3.73 7.13
N VAL A 270 -35.84 3.89 5.83
CA VAL A 270 -35.11 4.76 4.90
C VAL A 270 -36.12 5.62 4.16
N SER A 271 -35.87 6.92 4.03
CA SER A 271 -36.76 7.81 3.27
C SER A 271 -36.42 7.79 1.77
N ASP A 272 -37.42 8.08 0.92
CA ASP A 272 -37.18 8.24 -0.53
C ASP A 272 -36.16 9.36 -0.80
N GLU A 273 -36.12 10.42 0.02
CA GLU A 273 -35.14 11.51 -0.09
C GLU A 273 -33.70 11.03 0.16
N THR A 274 -33.52 10.04 1.04
CA THR A 274 -32.20 9.46 1.35
C THR A 274 -31.70 8.61 0.17
N VAL A 275 -32.60 7.84 -0.44
CA VAL A 275 -32.32 7.10 -1.68
C VAL A 275 -31.99 8.08 -2.82
N ASP A 276 -32.79 9.12 -2.99
CA ASP A 276 -32.61 10.15 -4.01
C ASP A 276 -31.29 10.92 -3.86
N ALA A 277 -30.91 11.28 -2.63
CA ALA A 277 -29.65 11.95 -2.36
C ALA A 277 -28.44 11.08 -2.73
N SER A 278 -28.50 9.78 -2.44
CA SER A 278 -27.42 8.84 -2.73
C SER A 278 -27.35 8.54 -4.24
N ALA A 279 -28.49 8.30 -4.88
CA ALA A 279 -28.57 8.08 -6.33
C ALA A 279 -28.08 9.31 -7.11
N ARG A 280 -28.44 10.52 -6.66
CA ARG A 280 -27.91 11.77 -7.22
C ARG A 280 -26.38 11.80 -7.19
N ARG A 281 -25.72 11.41 -6.10
CA ARG A 281 -24.25 11.43 -6.01
C ARG A 281 -23.61 10.47 -7.01
N VAL A 282 -24.22 9.31 -7.26
CA VAL A 282 -23.78 8.37 -8.31
C VAL A 282 -23.94 8.99 -9.70
N LEU A 283 -25.07 9.62 -9.99
CA LEU A 283 -25.33 10.29 -11.27
C LEU A 283 -24.42 11.51 -11.48
N GLU A 284 -24.18 12.29 -10.43
CA GLU A 284 -23.26 13.43 -10.45
C GLU A 284 -21.83 12.99 -10.70
N LEU A 285 -21.40 11.87 -10.12
CA LEU A 285 -20.10 11.28 -10.42
C LEU A 285 -20.01 10.89 -11.90
N ALA A 286 -21.00 10.19 -12.45
CA ALA A 286 -21.05 9.86 -13.87
C ALA A 286 -20.99 11.11 -14.76
N ARG A 287 -21.70 12.18 -14.37
CA ARG A 287 -21.73 13.47 -15.07
C ARG A 287 -20.38 14.18 -15.04
N VAL A 288 -19.72 14.25 -13.89
CA VAL A 288 -18.40 14.89 -13.74
C VAL A 288 -17.31 14.11 -14.47
N LEU A 289 -17.44 12.78 -14.55
CA LEU A 289 -16.54 11.90 -15.30
C LEU A 289 -16.86 11.85 -16.81
N GLY A 290 -17.86 12.60 -17.29
CA GLY A 290 -18.23 12.67 -18.71
C GLY A 290 -18.78 11.35 -19.27
N ARG A 291 -19.31 10.46 -18.42
CA ARG A 291 -19.77 9.13 -18.83
C ARG A 291 -21.01 9.18 -19.71
N PHE A 292 -21.88 10.17 -19.53
CA PHE A 292 -23.06 10.31 -20.38
C PHE A 292 -22.68 10.64 -21.85
N GLU A 293 -21.62 11.42 -22.05
CA GLU A 293 -21.09 11.74 -23.38
C GLU A 293 -20.25 10.60 -23.97
N HIS A 294 -19.57 9.85 -23.10
CA HIS A 294 -18.69 8.76 -23.46
C HIS A 294 -19.07 7.50 -22.69
N PRO A 295 -20.19 6.82 -23.05
CA PRO A 295 -20.72 5.68 -22.29
C PRO A 295 -19.97 4.36 -22.57
N GLU A 296 -19.21 4.32 -23.66
CA GLU A 296 -18.47 3.13 -24.09
C GLU A 296 -17.42 2.71 -23.04
N GLU A 297 -17.21 1.41 -22.92
CA GLU A 297 -16.09 0.84 -22.17
C GLU A 297 -15.22 0.04 -23.14
N ALA A 298 -14.11 0.63 -23.57
CA ALA A 298 -13.19 -0.07 -24.45
C ALA A 298 -12.49 -1.23 -23.71
N PRO A 299 -12.05 -2.29 -24.41
CA PRO A 299 -11.25 -3.35 -23.79
C PRO A 299 -10.02 -2.80 -23.08
N GLU A 300 -9.67 -3.37 -21.93
CA GLU A 300 -8.46 -2.97 -21.20
C GLU A 300 -7.19 -3.23 -22.02
N GLN A 301 -6.20 -2.33 -21.89
CA GLN A 301 -4.94 -2.39 -22.63
C GLN A 301 -3.73 -2.33 -21.69
N SER A 302 -2.73 -3.15 -22.01
CA SER A 302 -1.39 -3.02 -21.42
C SER A 302 -0.53 -2.17 -22.35
N VAL A 303 -0.06 -1.03 -21.85
CA VAL A 303 0.63 -0.02 -22.67
C VAL A 303 1.97 0.34 -22.05
N SER A 304 3.06 -0.06 -22.69
CA SER A 304 4.42 0.38 -22.34
C SER A 304 4.60 1.86 -22.69
N ASN A 305 5.30 2.60 -21.83
CA ASN A 305 5.55 4.02 -22.03
C ASN A 305 6.89 4.41 -21.41
N THR A 306 7.87 4.76 -22.24
CA THR A 306 9.23 5.10 -21.80
C THR A 306 9.29 6.33 -20.91
N ASP A 307 8.48 7.36 -21.14
CA ASP A 307 8.47 8.56 -20.27
C ASP A 307 7.93 8.22 -18.88
N ARG A 308 6.93 7.32 -18.82
CA ARG A 308 6.42 6.79 -17.56
C ARG A 308 7.47 5.92 -16.86
N ASP A 309 8.20 5.09 -17.59
CA ASP A 309 9.31 4.30 -17.02
C ASP A 309 10.37 5.22 -16.44
N LEU A 310 10.80 6.26 -17.17
CA LEU A 310 11.74 7.26 -16.66
C LEU A 310 11.20 7.98 -15.41
N PHE A 311 9.91 8.29 -15.38
CA PHE A 311 9.28 8.87 -14.19
C PHE A 311 9.24 7.90 -13.01
N ILE A 312 8.87 6.63 -13.21
CA ILE A 312 8.87 5.59 -12.16
C ILE A 312 10.28 5.45 -11.58
N ARG A 313 11.30 5.42 -12.45
CA ARG A 313 12.71 5.39 -12.03
C ARG A 313 13.07 6.59 -11.15
N ASP A 314 12.71 7.78 -11.58
CA ASP A 314 13.05 9.01 -10.87
C ASP A 314 12.28 9.14 -9.55
N ALA A 315 11.00 8.76 -9.54
CA ALA A 315 10.16 8.73 -8.34
C ALA A 315 10.68 7.73 -7.30
N SER A 316 11.10 6.55 -7.76
CA SER A 316 11.73 5.54 -6.92
C SER A 316 13.03 6.05 -6.31
N THR A 317 13.92 6.61 -7.13
CA THR A 317 15.21 7.19 -6.69
C THR A 317 15.01 8.31 -5.68
N ALA A 318 13.99 9.16 -5.85
CA ALA A 318 13.68 10.27 -4.95
C ALA A 318 13.14 9.81 -3.58
N GLY A 319 12.57 8.60 -3.50
CA GLY A 319 12.08 7.98 -2.29
C GLY A 319 13.14 7.18 -1.52
N MET A 320 14.14 6.62 -2.20
CA MET A 320 15.21 5.85 -1.55
C MET A 320 15.95 6.68 -0.50
N VAL A 321 16.21 6.08 0.67
CA VAL A 321 16.83 6.76 1.81
C VAL A 321 18.20 6.15 2.10
N LEU A 322 19.24 6.97 2.06
CA LEU A 322 20.57 6.58 2.54
C LEU A 322 20.58 6.70 4.07
N LEU A 323 20.66 5.57 4.77
CA LEU A 323 20.58 5.52 6.24
C LEU A 323 21.97 5.55 6.90
N LYS A 324 22.99 5.01 6.21
CA LYS A 324 24.36 4.97 6.70
C LYS A 324 25.33 5.04 5.52
N ASN A 325 26.47 5.73 5.69
CA ASN A 325 27.55 5.80 4.69
C ASN A 325 28.89 6.18 5.35
N ASP A 326 29.44 5.26 6.14
CA ASP A 326 30.71 5.45 6.83
C ASP A 326 31.89 5.35 5.85
N GLY A 327 32.88 6.24 6.00
CA GLY A 327 34.10 6.24 5.18
C GLY A 327 33.87 6.56 3.71
N ASP A 328 32.74 7.21 3.37
CA ASP A 328 32.36 7.56 2.00
C ASP A 328 32.40 6.36 1.03
N VAL A 329 31.94 5.20 1.50
CA VAL A 329 31.85 3.97 0.69
C VAL A 329 31.00 4.20 -0.56
N LEU A 330 29.91 4.95 -0.44
CA LEU A 330 29.12 5.43 -1.57
C LEU A 330 29.39 6.92 -1.87
N PRO A 331 29.30 7.34 -3.15
CA PRO A 331 28.90 6.55 -4.31
C PRO A 331 30.01 5.64 -4.88
N LEU A 332 29.59 4.60 -5.61
CA LEU A 332 30.47 3.65 -6.30
C LEU A 332 31.28 4.35 -7.41
N PRO A 333 32.62 4.17 -7.46
CA PRO A 333 33.43 4.61 -8.59
C PRO A 333 33.15 3.77 -9.85
N LYS A 334 33.03 4.40 -11.03
CA LYS A 334 32.68 3.72 -12.30
C LYS A 334 33.60 2.58 -12.73
N ALA A 335 34.87 2.58 -12.30
CA ALA A 335 35.83 1.53 -12.63
C ALA A 335 35.80 0.33 -11.66
N SER A 336 34.91 0.34 -10.67
CA SER A 336 34.86 -0.70 -9.64
C SER A 336 34.17 -1.97 -10.14
N THR A 337 34.71 -3.11 -9.73
CA THR A 337 34.03 -4.40 -9.80
C THR A 337 33.03 -4.55 -8.65
N VAL A 338 31.82 -5.02 -8.96
CA VAL A 338 30.74 -5.12 -7.97
C VAL A 338 30.19 -6.54 -7.98
N THR A 339 30.06 -7.15 -6.81
CA THR A 339 29.19 -8.33 -6.67
C THR A 339 27.85 -7.89 -6.08
N VAL A 340 26.76 -8.38 -6.66
CA VAL A 340 25.41 -8.14 -6.16
C VAL A 340 24.86 -9.48 -5.65
N ILE A 341 24.52 -9.50 -4.37
CA ILE A 341 24.27 -10.72 -3.60
C ILE A 341 22.85 -10.68 -3.02
N GLY A 342 22.14 -11.80 -3.07
CA GLY A 342 20.89 -12.01 -2.33
C GLY A 342 19.66 -12.17 -3.23
N TYR A 343 18.58 -12.71 -2.66
CA TYR A 343 17.36 -13.01 -3.40
C TYR A 343 16.83 -11.81 -4.20
N HIS A 344 16.80 -10.63 -3.56
CA HIS A 344 16.32 -9.40 -4.19
C HIS A 344 17.29 -8.79 -5.22
N ALA A 345 18.50 -9.34 -5.38
CA ALA A 345 19.38 -8.98 -6.49
C ALA A 345 18.85 -9.51 -7.84
N LEU A 346 18.14 -10.65 -7.81
CA LEU A 346 17.57 -11.30 -9.01
C LEU A 346 16.05 -11.16 -9.09
N HIS A 347 15.37 -11.16 -7.94
CA HIS A 347 13.91 -11.12 -7.85
C HIS A 347 13.44 -9.76 -7.34
N VAL A 348 12.89 -8.95 -8.25
CA VAL A 348 12.43 -7.59 -7.92
C VAL A 348 11.29 -7.63 -6.91
N ALA A 349 11.48 -6.96 -5.77
CA ALA A 349 10.42 -6.70 -4.81
C ALA A 349 9.53 -5.53 -5.32
N LEU A 350 8.64 -5.82 -6.26
CA LEU A 350 7.84 -4.82 -6.97
C LEU A 350 6.96 -3.96 -6.04
N GLY A 351 6.25 -4.61 -5.11
CA GLY A 351 5.23 -4.02 -4.26
C GLY A 351 4.84 -4.95 -3.13
N GLY A 352 4.03 -4.46 -2.18
CA GLY A 352 3.37 -5.31 -1.19
C GLY A 352 2.22 -6.12 -1.80
N GLY A 353 1.63 -7.00 -0.98
CA GLY A 353 0.57 -7.91 -1.40
C GLY A 353 -0.82 -7.28 -1.58
N GLY A 354 -1.86 -8.10 -1.67
CA GLY A 354 -3.25 -7.63 -1.65
C GLY A 354 -3.73 -6.77 -2.81
N SER A 355 -4.68 -5.88 -2.52
CA SER A 355 -5.34 -4.99 -3.50
C SER A 355 -4.41 -3.96 -4.14
N ALA A 356 -3.27 -3.62 -3.53
CA ALA A 356 -2.27 -2.76 -4.17
C ALA A 356 -1.39 -3.51 -5.18
N ARG A 357 -1.43 -4.85 -5.22
CA ARG A 357 -0.62 -5.62 -6.18
C ARG A 357 -1.07 -5.34 -7.61
N VAL A 358 -0.09 -5.09 -8.47
CA VAL A 358 -0.23 -5.05 -9.93
C VAL A 358 0.70 -6.09 -10.57
N ASP A 359 0.28 -6.68 -11.69
CA ASP A 359 1.17 -7.49 -12.52
C ASP A 359 1.97 -6.55 -13.43
N ALA A 360 3.28 -6.41 -13.19
CA ALA A 360 4.07 -5.39 -13.84
C ALA A 360 4.30 -5.68 -15.33
N ILE A 361 4.34 -4.64 -16.16
CA ILE A 361 4.69 -4.74 -17.59
C ILE A 361 6.04 -5.46 -17.76
N HIS A 362 7.02 -5.00 -17.00
CA HIS A 362 8.35 -5.58 -16.86
C HIS A 362 8.88 -5.31 -15.44
N ALA A 363 10.06 -5.83 -15.13
CA ALA A 363 10.75 -5.54 -13.88
C ALA A 363 12.26 -5.58 -14.14
N VAL A 364 12.97 -4.52 -13.76
CA VAL A 364 14.43 -4.42 -13.91
C VAL A 364 15.08 -4.74 -12.57
N ASN A 365 15.88 -5.79 -12.49
CA ASN A 365 16.55 -6.17 -11.24
C ASN A 365 17.83 -5.35 -10.96
N PRO A 366 18.33 -5.30 -9.71
CA PRO A 366 19.55 -4.58 -9.35
C PRO A 366 20.78 -4.88 -10.23
N ILE A 367 20.95 -6.13 -10.65
CA ILE A 367 22.08 -6.56 -11.49
C ILE A 367 21.97 -5.92 -12.88
N GLU A 368 20.80 -5.99 -13.50
CA GLU A 368 20.53 -5.37 -14.81
C GLU A 368 20.75 -3.87 -14.77
N GLY A 369 20.26 -3.20 -13.72
CA GLY A 369 20.43 -1.77 -13.52
C GLY A 369 21.89 -1.34 -13.44
N LEU A 370 22.71 -2.04 -12.64
CA LEU A 370 24.13 -1.73 -12.49
C LEU A 370 24.92 -2.03 -13.78
N ARG A 371 24.61 -3.14 -14.47
CA ARG A 371 25.21 -3.43 -15.79
C ARG A 371 24.87 -2.35 -16.80
N ALA A 372 23.61 -1.90 -16.85
CA ALA A 372 23.19 -0.79 -17.71
C ALA A 372 23.89 0.53 -17.36
N ALA A 373 24.23 0.74 -16.08
CA ALA A 373 25.01 1.89 -15.62
C ALA A 373 26.53 1.78 -15.89
N GLY A 374 26.98 0.67 -16.47
CA GLY A 374 28.36 0.44 -16.94
C GLY A 374 29.28 -0.29 -15.96
N TYR A 375 28.75 -0.90 -14.90
CA TYR A 375 29.56 -1.66 -13.94
C TYR A 375 29.82 -3.10 -14.42
N GLU A 376 31.00 -3.62 -14.07
CA GLU A 376 31.28 -5.05 -14.12
C GLU A 376 30.63 -5.71 -12.90
N VAL A 377 29.64 -6.57 -13.15
CA VAL A 377 28.77 -7.13 -12.10
C VAL A 377 28.81 -8.66 -12.07
N ASP A 378 29.32 -9.21 -10.97
CA ASP A 378 29.09 -10.60 -10.56
C ASP A 378 27.75 -10.70 -9.80
N ALA A 379 27.08 -11.85 -9.91
CA ALA A 379 25.75 -12.07 -9.36
C ALA A 379 25.74 -13.33 -8.50
N CYS A 380 25.32 -13.20 -7.24
CA CYS A 380 25.13 -14.33 -6.35
C CYS A 380 23.69 -14.34 -5.83
N PRO A 381 22.94 -15.44 -5.98
CA PRO A 381 21.55 -15.50 -5.55
C PRO A 381 21.36 -15.43 -4.04
N GLY A 382 22.41 -15.73 -3.27
CA GLY A 382 22.35 -15.71 -1.82
C GLY A 382 21.30 -16.67 -1.27
N VAL A 383 20.72 -16.31 -0.13
CA VAL A 383 19.71 -17.11 0.58
C VAL A 383 18.29 -16.82 0.06
N PRO A 384 17.39 -17.82 0.02
CA PRO A 384 16.01 -17.62 -0.40
C PRO A 384 15.21 -16.69 0.55
N VAL A 385 14.25 -15.95 -0.01
CA VAL A 385 13.33 -15.10 0.76
C VAL A 385 11.91 -15.30 0.26
N TYR A 386 11.03 -15.86 1.09
CA TYR A 386 9.62 -16.05 0.75
C TYR A 386 8.73 -16.18 2.00
N GLY A 387 7.50 -15.66 1.91
CA GLY A 387 6.44 -15.93 2.89
C GLY A 387 5.84 -17.32 2.65
N ALA A 388 5.14 -17.47 1.52
CA ALA A 388 4.78 -18.77 0.93
C ALA A 388 5.77 -19.15 -0.18
N LEU A 389 5.99 -20.45 -0.40
CA LEU A 389 6.92 -20.94 -1.42
C LEU A 389 6.56 -20.40 -2.82
N PRO A 390 7.54 -19.97 -3.63
CA PRO A 390 7.26 -19.43 -4.96
C PRO A 390 6.66 -20.49 -5.90
N HIS A 391 6.05 -20.01 -6.99
CA HIS A 391 5.72 -20.90 -8.11
C HIS A 391 7.01 -21.50 -8.70
N PRO A 392 6.94 -22.70 -9.32
CA PRO A 392 8.10 -23.25 -10.01
C PRO A 392 8.61 -22.26 -11.07
N ASP A 393 9.93 -22.16 -11.21
CA ASP A 393 10.54 -21.38 -12.28
C ASP A 393 10.08 -21.94 -13.63
N ALA A 394 9.54 -21.09 -14.50
CA ALA A 394 9.09 -21.46 -15.84
C ALA A 394 10.20 -22.12 -16.66
N ALA A 395 11.47 -21.82 -16.38
CA ALA A 395 12.62 -22.47 -17.01
C ALA A 395 12.74 -23.96 -16.65
N LEU A 396 12.16 -24.42 -15.55
CA LEU A 396 12.18 -25.82 -15.12
C LEU A 396 10.92 -26.57 -15.58
N MET A 397 9.89 -25.87 -16.03
CA MET A 397 8.57 -26.45 -16.34
C MET A 397 8.47 -26.91 -17.79
N TYR A 398 7.82 -28.05 -17.98
CA TYR A 398 7.58 -28.69 -19.27
C TYR A 398 6.12 -29.16 -19.35
N ASP A 399 5.56 -29.14 -20.55
CA ASP A 399 4.28 -29.78 -20.81
C ASP A 399 4.41 -31.30 -20.66
N SER A 400 3.51 -31.89 -19.88
CA SER A 400 3.56 -33.30 -19.50
C SER A 400 3.27 -34.26 -20.66
N VAL A 401 2.67 -33.80 -21.76
CA VAL A 401 2.33 -34.65 -22.92
C VAL A 401 3.44 -34.61 -23.97
N SER A 402 3.78 -33.41 -24.44
CA SER A 402 4.81 -33.19 -25.47
C SER A 402 6.23 -33.29 -24.92
N LYS A 403 6.42 -33.15 -23.61
CA LYS A 403 7.72 -33.05 -22.93
C LYS A 403 8.56 -31.86 -23.42
N MET A 404 7.89 -30.80 -23.88
CA MET A 404 8.52 -29.56 -24.37
C MET A 404 8.21 -28.38 -23.46
N LYS A 405 9.06 -27.35 -23.50
CA LYS A 405 8.76 -26.07 -22.83
C LYS A 405 7.66 -25.34 -23.58
N MET A 406 6.66 -24.87 -22.84
CA MET A 406 5.54 -24.11 -23.37
C MET A 406 5.31 -22.87 -22.51
N SER A 407 4.66 -21.84 -23.05
CA SER A 407 4.23 -20.68 -22.27
C SER A 407 3.19 -21.04 -21.21
N GLU A 408 2.41 -22.10 -21.45
CA GLU A 408 1.38 -22.62 -20.56
C GLU A 408 1.53 -24.13 -20.37
N PRO A 409 2.53 -24.59 -19.60
CA PRO A 409 2.85 -26.01 -19.47
C PRO A 409 1.92 -26.78 -18.52
N VAL A 410 1.09 -26.07 -17.74
CA VAL A 410 0.21 -26.70 -16.75
C VAL A 410 -1.12 -27.04 -17.39
N LYS A 411 -1.42 -28.33 -17.50
CA LYS A 411 -2.75 -28.81 -17.84
C LYS A 411 -3.65 -28.76 -16.62
N LEU A 412 -4.78 -28.06 -16.69
CA LEU A 412 -5.80 -28.01 -15.64
C LEU A 412 -7.11 -28.60 -16.14
N GLU A 413 -7.55 -29.66 -15.48
CA GLU A 413 -8.80 -30.37 -15.77
C GLU A 413 -9.81 -30.11 -14.65
N TRP A 414 -11.07 -29.83 -15.01
CA TRP A 414 -12.18 -29.57 -14.11
C TRP A 414 -13.26 -30.65 -14.24
N PHE A 415 -13.64 -31.24 -13.11
CA PHE A 415 -14.61 -32.34 -13.04
C PHE A 415 -15.79 -31.95 -12.14
N ASN A 416 -17.02 -32.15 -12.61
CA ASN A 416 -18.20 -31.96 -11.77
C ASN A 416 -18.45 -33.21 -10.90
N GLY A 417 -18.69 -33.01 -9.61
CA GLY A 417 -18.70 -34.08 -8.61
C GLY A 417 -17.35 -34.29 -7.92
N CYS A 418 -17.23 -35.38 -7.16
CA CYS A 418 -16.10 -35.64 -6.27
C CYS A 418 -15.10 -36.69 -6.77
N THR A 419 -15.31 -37.26 -7.96
CA THR A 419 -14.45 -38.31 -8.52
C THR A 419 -13.58 -37.73 -9.64
N ILE A 420 -12.27 -37.65 -9.42
CA ILE A 420 -11.33 -37.21 -10.45
C ILE A 420 -11.38 -38.17 -11.65
N GLY A 421 -11.50 -37.64 -12.87
CA GLY A 421 -11.56 -38.42 -14.11
C GLY A 421 -12.98 -38.77 -14.58
N GLU A 422 -14.00 -38.54 -13.74
CA GLU A 422 -15.41 -38.66 -14.12
C GLU A 422 -16.01 -37.26 -14.35
N ASN A 423 -16.97 -37.13 -15.26
CA ASN A 423 -17.68 -35.86 -15.55
C ASN A 423 -16.74 -34.66 -15.85
N LEU A 424 -15.72 -34.86 -16.67
CA LEU A 424 -14.88 -33.77 -17.18
C LEU A 424 -15.78 -32.71 -17.85
N THR A 425 -15.72 -31.48 -17.35
CA THR A 425 -16.58 -30.38 -17.83
C THR A 425 -15.79 -29.29 -18.55
N PHE A 426 -14.52 -29.09 -18.16
CA PHE A 426 -13.66 -28.09 -18.76
C PHE A 426 -12.19 -28.49 -18.64
N GLU A 427 -11.39 -28.11 -19.63
CA GLU A 427 -9.95 -28.33 -19.67
C GLU A 427 -9.28 -27.07 -20.23
N GLU A 428 -8.18 -26.66 -19.61
CA GLU A 428 -7.39 -25.50 -20.02
C GLU A 428 -5.89 -25.72 -19.76
N THR A 429 -5.06 -24.89 -20.38
CA THR A 429 -3.64 -24.76 -20.07
C THR A 429 -3.38 -23.47 -19.30
N ARG A 430 -2.36 -23.46 -18.43
CA ARG A 430 -1.96 -22.28 -17.66
C ARG A 430 -0.45 -22.18 -17.55
N ALA A 431 0.04 -20.94 -17.42
CA ALA A 431 1.44 -20.66 -17.17
C ALA A 431 1.91 -21.14 -15.78
N LEU A 432 1.04 -21.03 -14.78
CA LEU A 432 1.37 -21.33 -13.38
C LEU A 432 0.45 -22.42 -12.81
N PRO A 433 0.95 -23.28 -11.91
CA PRO A 433 0.17 -24.32 -11.24
C PRO A 433 -0.64 -23.72 -10.08
N GLU A 434 -1.57 -22.83 -10.44
CA GLU A 434 -2.50 -22.20 -9.51
C GLU A 434 -3.80 -21.83 -10.25
N TYR A 435 -4.94 -22.04 -9.60
CA TYR A 435 -6.19 -21.37 -9.94
C TYR A 435 -6.80 -20.73 -8.69
N MET A 436 -7.61 -19.69 -8.91
CA MET A 436 -8.47 -19.11 -7.90
C MET A 436 -9.81 -18.74 -8.52
N ILE A 437 -10.91 -19.14 -7.89
CA ILE A 437 -12.27 -18.71 -8.18
C ILE A 437 -12.59 -17.58 -7.20
N LYS A 438 -12.62 -16.34 -7.71
CA LYS A 438 -12.85 -15.11 -6.92
C LYS A 438 -13.99 -14.28 -7.50
N GLU A 439 -13.78 -13.73 -8.69
CA GLU A 439 -14.62 -12.68 -9.28
C GLU A 439 -15.98 -13.24 -9.75
N LYS A 440 -15.94 -14.31 -10.55
CA LYS A 440 -17.12 -14.98 -11.09
C LYS A 440 -16.97 -16.48 -10.99
N TRP A 441 -18.04 -17.15 -10.54
CA TRP A 441 -18.09 -18.61 -10.58
C TRP A 441 -18.19 -19.09 -12.03
N PRO A 442 -17.33 -20.01 -12.48
CA PRO A 442 -17.37 -20.50 -13.86
C PRO A 442 -18.71 -21.17 -14.16
N SER A 443 -19.34 -20.82 -15.29
CA SER A 443 -20.69 -21.33 -15.62
C SER A 443 -20.74 -22.84 -15.93
N TYR A 444 -19.59 -23.44 -16.21
CA TYR A 444 -19.46 -24.89 -16.44
C TYR A 444 -19.30 -25.70 -15.14
N LEU A 445 -19.02 -25.05 -14.02
CA LEU A 445 -18.62 -25.71 -12.78
C LEU A 445 -19.77 -25.78 -11.77
N GLU A 446 -20.06 -26.96 -11.26
CA GLU A 446 -21.01 -27.16 -10.15
C GLU A 446 -20.38 -26.76 -8.80
N GLN A 447 -21.20 -26.67 -7.74
CA GLN A 447 -20.70 -26.39 -6.38
C GLN A 447 -19.83 -27.51 -5.81
N ILE A 448 -20.12 -28.76 -6.21
CA ILE A 448 -19.29 -29.92 -5.90
C ILE A 448 -18.45 -30.19 -7.13
N TYR A 449 -17.14 -30.04 -6.98
CA TYR A 449 -16.21 -30.21 -8.08
C TYR A 449 -14.86 -30.69 -7.56
N CYS A 450 -14.07 -31.24 -8.47
CA CYS A 450 -12.66 -31.52 -8.24
C CYS A 450 -11.83 -31.16 -9.47
N THR A 451 -10.53 -31.01 -9.29
CA THR A 451 -9.61 -30.54 -10.32
C THR A 451 -8.34 -31.36 -10.33
N ARG A 452 -7.73 -31.49 -11.49
CA ARG A 452 -6.38 -32.06 -11.64
C ARG A 452 -5.48 -31.08 -12.37
N MET A 453 -4.38 -30.67 -11.74
CA MET A 453 -3.26 -30.01 -12.40
C MET A 453 -2.17 -31.02 -12.73
N THR A 454 -1.65 -31.00 -13.96
CA THR A 454 -0.53 -31.85 -14.38
C THR A 454 0.49 -31.02 -15.14
N TYR A 455 1.77 -31.16 -14.78
CA TYR A 455 2.91 -30.60 -15.51
C TYR A 455 4.17 -31.39 -15.16
N ASP A 456 5.20 -31.22 -15.97
CA ASP A 456 6.50 -31.81 -15.70
C ASP A 456 7.48 -30.77 -15.18
N ILE A 457 8.41 -31.20 -14.34
CA ILE A 457 9.55 -30.40 -13.91
C ILE A 457 10.86 -31.13 -14.15
N CYS A 458 11.88 -30.41 -14.62
CA CYS A 458 13.24 -30.91 -14.79
C CYS A 458 14.18 -30.07 -13.91
N PRO A 459 14.48 -30.51 -12.68
CA PRO A 459 15.34 -29.76 -11.77
C PRO A 459 16.76 -29.62 -12.33
N SER A 460 17.41 -28.51 -12.01
CA SER A 460 18.82 -28.26 -12.33
C SER A 460 19.78 -28.74 -11.23
N SER A 461 19.24 -29.01 -10.04
CA SER A 461 19.97 -29.47 -8.86
C SER A 461 19.51 -30.87 -8.41
N SER A 462 20.38 -31.56 -7.67
CA SER A 462 20.04 -32.83 -7.01
C SER A 462 19.95 -32.59 -5.50
N GLY A 463 18.93 -33.17 -4.85
CA GLY A 463 18.75 -33.03 -3.41
C GLY A 463 17.30 -33.07 -2.96
N GLU A 464 17.05 -32.71 -1.70
CA GLU A 464 15.72 -32.60 -1.11
C GLU A 464 15.05 -31.30 -1.57
N HIS A 465 14.30 -31.37 -2.66
CA HIS A 465 13.58 -30.22 -3.21
C HIS A 465 12.38 -29.90 -2.33
N LEU A 466 12.08 -28.63 -2.15
CA LEU A 466 10.96 -28.19 -1.33
C LEU A 466 9.73 -28.00 -2.22
N LEU A 467 8.62 -28.63 -1.85
CA LEU A 467 7.32 -28.47 -2.49
C LEU A 467 6.31 -27.97 -1.47
N SER A 468 5.24 -27.33 -1.94
CA SER A 468 4.13 -27.01 -1.06
C SER A 468 2.79 -27.07 -1.78
N VAL A 469 1.75 -27.42 -1.01
CA VAL A 469 0.36 -27.34 -1.47
C VAL A 469 -0.35 -26.25 -0.69
N ILE A 470 -0.92 -25.30 -1.43
CA ILE A 470 -1.81 -24.27 -0.92
C ILE A 470 -3.19 -24.60 -1.48
N SER A 471 -4.19 -24.86 -0.64
CA SER A 471 -5.55 -25.15 -1.12
C SER A 471 -6.59 -24.74 -0.08
N THR A 472 -7.81 -24.43 -0.51
CA THR A 472 -8.94 -24.28 0.42
C THR A 472 -9.64 -25.61 0.71
N GLY A 473 -9.49 -26.61 -0.16
CA GLY A 473 -10.04 -27.96 0.03
C GLY A 473 -8.97 -28.98 0.38
N PRO A 474 -9.35 -30.27 0.45
CA PRO A 474 -8.36 -31.34 0.51
C PRO A 474 -7.65 -31.45 -0.84
N ALA A 475 -6.43 -31.95 -0.81
CA ALA A 475 -5.63 -32.14 -2.01
C ALA A 475 -4.64 -33.30 -1.86
N VAL A 476 -4.30 -33.94 -2.97
CA VAL A 476 -3.32 -35.04 -3.02
C VAL A 476 -2.32 -34.73 -4.13
N CYS A 477 -1.04 -34.81 -3.79
CA CYS A 477 0.05 -34.61 -4.74
C CYS A 477 0.70 -35.96 -5.10
N TYR A 478 0.96 -36.13 -6.40
CA TYR A 478 1.66 -37.27 -6.95
C TYR A 478 2.90 -36.82 -7.72
N ILE A 479 3.96 -37.61 -7.65
CA ILE A 479 5.16 -37.47 -8.46
C ILE A 479 5.40 -38.80 -9.15
N ASP A 480 5.48 -38.79 -10.48
CA ASP A 480 5.60 -39.99 -11.33
C ASP A 480 4.54 -41.07 -11.01
N GLY A 481 3.30 -40.62 -10.76
CA GLY A 481 2.17 -41.48 -10.40
C GLY A 481 2.19 -42.04 -8.98
N LYS A 482 3.26 -41.81 -8.21
CA LYS A 482 3.32 -42.17 -6.79
C LYS A 482 2.70 -41.06 -5.94
N ARG A 483 1.77 -41.40 -5.05
CA ARG A 483 1.25 -40.47 -4.03
C ARG A 483 2.37 -40.10 -3.07
N VAL A 484 2.70 -38.82 -2.96
CA VAL A 484 3.81 -38.31 -2.14
C VAL A 484 3.36 -37.43 -0.99
N PHE A 485 2.22 -36.75 -1.13
CA PHE A 485 1.72 -35.83 -0.12
C PHE A 485 0.20 -35.77 -0.13
N GLU A 486 -0.39 -35.58 1.04
CA GLU A 486 -1.81 -35.35 1.23
C GLU A 486 -2.00 -34.12 2.11
N ARG A 487 -2.86 -33.23 1.66
CA ARG A 487 -3.35 -32.09 2.40
C ARG A 487 -4.80 -32.41 2.81
N PRO A 488 -5.09 -32.59 4.12
CA PRO A 488 -6.46 -32.71 4.57
C PRO A 488 -7.22 -31.40 4.36
N GLN A 489 -8.54 -31.46 4.48
CA GLN A 489 -9.40 -30.29 4.41
C GLN A 489 -8.99 -29.24 5.47
N GLU A 490 -8.82 -27.99 5.02
CA GLU A 490 -8.55 -26.87 5.93
C GLU A 490 -9.79 -26.55 6.74
N THR A 491 -9.64 -26.36 8.05
CA THR A 491 -10.77 -26.12 8.97
C THR A 491 -10.84 -24.68 9.42
N ASN A 492 -9.74 -23.93 9.32
CA ASN A 492 -9.71 -22.51 9.66
C ASN A 492 -9.70 -21.66 8.39
N LEU A 493 -10.88 -21.50 7.79
CA LEU A 493 -11.06 -20.71 6.57
C LEU A 493 -11.87 -19.44 6.82
N ARG A 494 -11.31 -18.34 6.32
CA ARG A 494 -11.98 -17.07 6.07
C ARG A 494 -12.41 -16.98 4.59
N PRO A 495 -13.43 -16.18 4.25
CA PRO A 495 -13.87 -15.98 2.86
C PRO A 495 -12.75 -15.68 1.87
N GLU A 496 -11.70 -14.99 2.34
CA GLU A 496 -10.59 -14.47 1.54
C GLU A 496 -9.28 -15.28 1.72
N SER A 497 -9.33 -16.47 2.35
CA SER A 497 -8.14 -17.23 2.76
C SER A 497 -7.14 -17.48 1.63
N PHE A 498 -7.63 -17.93 0.47
CA PHE A 498 -6.74 -18.23 -0.66
C PHE A 498 -6.11 -16.96 -1.27
N TYR A 499 -6.74 -15.81 -1.04
CA TYR A 499 -6.31 -14.54 -1.61
C TYR A 499 -5.27 -13.85 -0.73
N PHE A 500 -5.56 -13.70 0.56
CA PHE A 500 -4.70 -12.95 1.49
C PHE A 500 -3.88 -13.82 2.43
N PHE A 501 -4.23 -15.09 2.66
CA PHE A 501 -3.64 -15.90 3.73
C PHE A 501 -2.91 -17.14 3.19
N LYS A 502 -2.30 -17.04 2.01
CA LYS A 502 -1.62 -18.15 1.32
C LYS A 502 -0.57 -18.84 2.19
N SER A 503 0.26 -18.05 2.89
CA SER A 503 1.27 -18.57 3.81
C SER A 503 0.69 -19.38 4.98
N GLN A 504 -0.53 -19.06 5.43
CA GLN A 504 -1.22 -19.80 6.49
C GLN A 504 -1.87 -21.10 5.98
N LEU A 505 -2.31 -21.11 4.71
CA LEU A 505 -2.89 -22.28 4.05
C LEU A 505 -1.85 -23.30 3.57
N GLU A 506 -0.60 -22.84 3.40
CA GLU A 506 0.49 -23.61 2.85
C GLU A 506 0.85 -24.81 3.73
N ARG A 507 1.07 -25.96 3.10
CA ARG A 507 1.71 -27.12 3.73
C ARG A 507 2.89 -27.57 2.89
N ARG A 508 4.08 -27.59 3.48
CA ARG A 508 5.35 -27.90 2.82
C ARG A 508 5.75 -29.36 3.04
N PHE A 509 6.41 -29.94 2.06
CA PHE A 509 7.05 -31.26 2.14
C PHE A 509 8.29 -31.29 1.24
N THR A 510 9.21 -32.22 1.47
CA THR A 510 10.37 -32.39 0.59
C THR A 510 10.23 -33.64 -0.28
N TYR A 511 10.89 -33.62 -1.43
CA TYR A 511 11.02 -34.80 -2.27
C TYR A 511 12.41 -34.86 -2.91
N PRO A 512 13.11 -36.01 -2.88
CA PRO A 512 14.40 -36.15 -3.51
C PRO A 512 14.26 -36.17 -5.03
N MET A 513 14.96 -35.25 -5.69
CA MET A 513 15.05 -35.20 -7.15
C MET A 513 16.50 -35.18 -7.63
N GLU A 514 16.71 -35.63 -8.86
CA GLU A 514 18.01 -35.65 -9.55
C GLU A 514 18.03 -34.59 -10.65
N ALA A 515 19.13 -33.85 -10.73
CA ALA A 515 19.36 -32.85 -11.77
C ALA A 515 19.23 -33.46 -13.18
N GLY A 516 18.52 -32.78 -14.06
CA GLY A 516 18.31 -33.16 -15.46
C GLY A 516 17.30 -34.30 -15.67
N LYS A 517 16.71 -34.85 -14.60
CA LYS A 517 15.66 -35.85 -14.70
C LYS A 517 14.28 -35.17 -14.69
N LEU A 518 13.41 -35.64 -15.59
CA LEU A 518 12.04 -35.15 -15.68
C LEU A 518 11.14 -35.89 -14.68
N TYR A 519 10.31 -35.13 -13.97
CA TYR A 519 9.32 -35.64 -13.01
C TYR A 519 7.95 -35.11 -13.38
N THR A 520 6.95 -35.98 -13.45
CA THR A 520 5.56 -35.56 -13.67
C THR A 520 4.89 -35.28 -12.33
N LEU A 521 4.52 -34.01 -12.11
CA LEU A 521 3.82 -33.54 -10.93
C LEU A 521 2.32 -33.49 -11.22
N VAL A 522 1.53 -34.09 -10.33
CA VAL A 522 0.06 -34.02 -10.37
C VAL A 522 -0.44 -33.49 -9.04
N LEU A 523 -1.32 -32.48 -9.07
CA LEU A 523 -2.11 -32.05 -7.93
C LEU A 523 -3.58 -32.33 -8.22
N GLU A 524 -4.17 -33.25 -7.48
CA GLU A 524 -5.61 -33.44 -7.42
C GLU A 524 -6.16 -32.66 -6.23
N SER A 525 -7.21 -31.87 -6.41
CA SER A 525 -7.86 -31.13 -5.33
C SER A 525 -9.37 -31.14 -5.46
N TRP A 526 -10.06 -30.98 -4.34
CA TRP A 526 -11.51 -30.95 -4.27
C TRP A 526 -11.99 -29.61 -3.74
N ASN A 527 -13.24 -29.26 -4.03
CA ASN A 527 -13.89 -28.11 -3.42
C ASN A 527 -13.87 -28.22 -1.89
N THR A 528 -13.90 -27.07 -1.22
CA THR A 528 -14.05 -27.03 0.24
C THR A 528 -15.38 -27.65 0.67
N ASP A 529 -15.37 -28.43 1.74
CA ASP A 529 -16.56 -29.01 2.33
C ASP A 529 -17.60 -27.93 2.70
N GLN A 530 -18.85 -28.15 2.31
CA GLN A 530 -19.98 -27.24 2.58
C GLN A 530 -20.24 -27.08 4.08
N GLU A 531 -19.97 -28.08 4.90
CA GLU A 531 -20.10 -27.95 6.34
C GLU A 531 -19.11 -26.91 6.86
N ILE A 532 -17.85 -26.94 6.43
CA ILE A 532 -16.80 -26.01 6.88
C ILE A 532 -17.06 -24.56 6.45
N LEU A 533 -17.88 -24.34 5.43
CA LEU A 533 -18.35 -23.00 5.06
C LEU A 533 -19.31 -22.38 6.10
N HIS A 534 -19.17 -22.72 7.39
CA HIS A 534 -19.98 -22.27 8.55
C HIS A 534 -20.11 -20.73 8.72
N GLY A 535 -19.28 -19.92 8.05
CA GLY A 535 -19.47 -18.47 7.97
C GLY A 535 -20.37 -18.11 6.79
N LYS A 536 -21.31 -17.16 6.93
CA LYS A 536 -22.11 -16.64 5.79
C LYS A 536 -21.13 -16.26 4.67
N PRO A 537 -21.02 -17.04 3.59
CA PRO A 537 -19.96 -16.79 2.63
C PRO A 537 -20.26 -15.48 1.89
N LEU A 538 -19.24 -14.96 1.20
CA LEU A 538 -19.32 -13.87 0.23
C LEU A 538 -20.43 -14.18 -0.79
N TYR A 539 -21.66 -13.71 -0.54
CA TYR A 539 -22.85 -14.06 -1.33
C TYR A 539 -23.12 -15.58 -1.46
N GLY A 540 -22.75 -16.36 -0.45
CA GLY A 540 -22.83 -17.84 -0.51
C GLY A 540 -21.65 -18.53 -1.22
N ARG A 541 -20.57 -17.80 -1.54
CA ARG A 541 -19.32 -18.33 -2.11
C ARG A 541 -18.10 -17.89 -1.29
N MET A 542 -17.10 -18.77 -1.15
CA MET A 542 -15.76 -18.45 -0.61
C MET A 542 -14.77 -18.42 -1.77
N PHE A 543 -13.68 -17.65 -1.70
CA PHE A 543 -12.63 -17.80 -2.71
C PHE A 543 -12.06 -19.21 -2.62
N GLN A 544 -12.19 -19.96 -3.70
CA GLN A 544 -11.65 -21.32 -3.76
C GLN A 544 -10.42 -21.33 -4.64
N GLY A 545 -9.43 -22.14 -4.29
CA GLY A 545 -8.22 -22.23 -5.08
C GLY A 545 -7.34 -23.37 -4.61
N SER A 546 -6.44 -23.76 -5.51
CA SER A 546 -5.39 -24.72 -5.25
C SER A 546 -4.12 -24.29 -5.99
N SER A 547 -2.96 -24.58 -5.41
CA SER A 547 -1.66 -24.34 -6.00
C SER A 547 -0.63 -25.37 -5.54
N LEU A 548 0.22 -25.80 -6.47
CA LEU A 548 1.40 -26.62 -6.20
C LEU A 548 2.66 -25.76 -6.42
N ARG A 549 3.40 -25.51 -5.34
CA ARG A 549 4.62 -24.70 -5.33
C ARG A 549 5.87 -25.57 -5.32
N PHE A 550 6.98 -25.01 -5.79
CA PHE A 550 8.23 -25.74 -5.94
C PHE A 550 9.42 -24.81 -5.82
N GLN A 551 10.42 -25.22 -5.06
CA GLN A 551 11.72 -24.60 -4.95
C GLN A 551 12.78 -25.69 -5.06
N GLU A 552 13.79 -25.45 -5.87
CA GLU A 552 14.94 -26.35 -5.95
C GLU A 552 15.66 -26.50 -4.61
N PHE A 553 16.38 -27.61 -4.43
CA PHE A 553 17.22 -27.77 -3.24
C PHE A 553 18.27 -26.64 -3.18
N VAL A 554 18.32 -25.95 -2.04
CA VAL A 554 19.29 -24.87 -1.79
C VAL A 554 20.09 -25.21 -0.54
N ASP A 555 21.40 -25.42 -0.70
CA ASP A 555 22.35 -25.42 0.43
C ASP A 555 22.69 -23.96 0.77
N GLU A 556 21.98 -23.39 1.76
CA GLU A 556 22.16 -22.00 2.18
C GLU A 556 23.59 -21.72 2.66
N HIS A 557 24.25 -22.67 3.34
CA HIS A 557 25.63 -22.49 3.77
C HIS A 557 26.58 -22.44 2.57
N GLN A 558 26.34 -23.25 1.53
CA GLN A 558 27.08 -23.14 0.28
C GLN A 558 26.83 -21.79 -0.40
N ARG A 559 25.58 -21.32 -0.48
CA ARG A 559 25.24 -20.01 -1.06
C ARG A 559 25.95 -18.85 -0.35
N ILE A 560 26.02 -18.89 0.98
CA ILE A 560 26.73 -17.89 1.78
C ILE A 560 28.25 -17.95 1.51
N ARG A 561 28.84 -19.14 1.40
CA ARG A 561 30.26 -19.30 1.02
C ARG A 561 30.54 -18.72 -0.37
N GLU A 562 29.74 -19.06 -1.37
CA GLU A 562 29.86 -18.54 -2.74
C GLU A 562 29.76 -17.01 -2.78
N ALA A 563 28.81 -16.44 -2.01
CA ALA A 563 28.67 -15.00 -1.86
C ALA A 563 29.92 -14.35 -1.23
N CYS A 564 30.51 -14.95 -0.20
CA CYS A 564 31.74 -14.47 0.41
C CYS A 564 32.93 -14.52 -0.56
N GLU A 565 33.07 -15.61 -1.31
CA GLU A 565 34.13 -15.76 -2.32
C GLU A 565 34.01 -14.71 -3.43
N SER A 566 32.78 -14.45 -3.90
CA SER A 566 32.51 -13.39 -4.88
C SER A 566 32.82 -11.99 -4.31
N ALA A 567 32.42 -11.74 -3.05
CA ALA A 567 32.69 -10.48 -2.35
C ALA A 567 34.19 -10.24 -2.14
N GLN A 568 35.00 -11.26 -1.88
CA GLN A 568 36.47 -11.13 -1.75
C GLN A 568 37.15 -10.75 -3.07
N ARG A 569 36.59 -11.15 -4.21
CA ARG A 569 37.14 -10.86 -5.55
C ARG A 569 36.70 -9.51 -6.11
N SER A 570 35.70 -8.87 -5.50
CA SER A 570 35.09 -7.63 -5.98
C SER A 570 35.50 -6.44 -5.13
N ASP A 571 35.58 -5.24 -5.72
CA ASP A 571 35.88 -4.01 -4.98
C ASP A 571 34.77 -3.65 -3.99
N TYR A 572 33.52 -3.95 -4.36
CA TYR A 572 32.31 -3.69 -3.55
C TYR A 572 31.38 -4.90 -3.55
N ALA A 573 30.69 -5.08 -2.43
CA ALA A 573 29.60 -6.05 -2.30
C ALA A 573 28.28 -5.33 -2.02
N VAL A 574 27.28 -5.52 -2.88
CA VAL A 574 25.92 -4.99 -2.69
C VAL A 574 25.03 -6.14 -2.26
N VAL A 575 24.61 -6.15 -0.99
CA VAL A 575 23.78 -7.22 -0.41
C VAL A 575 22.33 -6.78 -0.36
N CYS A 576 21.51 -7.36 -1.22
CA CYS A 576 20.08 -7.10 -1.36
C CYS A 576 19.27 -8.04 -0.45
N VAL A 577 18.64 -7.46 0.57
CA VAL A 577 17.82 -8.16 1.59
C VAL A 577 16.43 -7.53 1.69
N GLY A 578 15.50 -8.16 2.39
CA GLY A 578 14.19 -7.56 2.63
C GLY A 578 13.07 -8.57 2.83
N THR A 579 11.88 -8.12 2.45
CA THR A 579 10.61 -8.84 2.57
C THR A 579 9.97 -9.01 1.19
N THR A 580 8.81 -9.66 1.13
CA THR A 580 8.05 -9.86 -0.11
C THR A 580 6.59 -9.47 0.08
N SER A 581 5.84 -9.47 -1.02
CA SER A 581 4.38 -9.30 -1.02
C SER A 581 3.63 -10.39 -0.25
N GLU A 582 4.28 -11.48 0.15
CA GLU A 582 3.71 -12.56 0.97
C GLU A 582 4.05 -12.38 2.47
N ILE A 583 4.87 -11.39 2.81
CA ILE A 583 5.27 -11.04 4.19
C ILE A 583 4.64 -9.71 4.59
N GLU A 584 4.61 -8.74 3.68
CA GLU A 584 3.90 -7.46 3.84
C GLU A 584 2.70 -7.44 2.88
N SER A 585 1.50 -7.74 3.39
CA SER A 585 0.29 -7.87 2.59
C SER A 585 -0.93 -7.35 3.32
N GLU A 586 -1.93 -6.96 2.54
CA GLU A 586 -3.31 -6.88 2.98
C GLU A 586 -3.77 -8.23 3.56
N GLY A 587 -4.59 -8.17 4.61
CA GLY A 587 -5.28 -9.29 5.27
C GLY A 587 -4.62 -9.78 6.56
N PHE A 588 -3.32 -9.57 6.75
CA PHE A 588 -2.63 -9.94 7.99
C PHE A 588 -1.51 -8.96 8.33
N ASP A 589 -1.22 -8.83 9.62
CA ASP A 589 -0.10 -8.06 10.13
C ASP A 589 1.14 -8.94 10.34
N ARG A 590 2.32 -8.33 10.33
CA ARG A 590 3.57 -9.04 10.63
C ARG A 590 3.62 -9.41 12.10
N SER A 591 4.19 -10.58 12.41
CA SER A 591 4.40 -11.03 13.80
C SER A 591 5.60 -10.36 14.47
N SER A 592 6.57 -9.89 13.69
CA SER A 592 7.77 -9.19 14.16
C SER A 592 8.35 -8.30 13.06
N MET A 593 9.33 -7.48 13.43
CA MET A 593 10.18 -6.73 12.48
C MET A 593 11.31 -7.57 11.85
N ASP A 594 11.49 -8.84 12.23
CA ASP A 594 12.69 -9.58 11.85
C ASP A 594 12.69 -10.05 10.39
N LEU A 595 13.85 -9.93 9.74
CA LEU A 595 14.20 -10.72 8.56
C LEU A 595 14.50 -12.18 8.97
N SER A 596 14.63 -13.07 7.99
CA SER A 596 15.06 -14.45 8.26
C SER A 596 16.50 -14.49 8.78
N SER A 597 16.79 -15.48 9.64
CA SER A 597 18.13 -15.67 10.21
C SER A 597 19.22 -15.79 9.14
N SER A 598 18.93 -16.49 8.04
CA SER A 598 19.86 -16.70 6.93
C SER A 598 20.21 -15.39 6.22
N GLN A 599 19.29 -14.41 6.17
CA GLN A 599 19.60 -13.09 5.62
C GLN A 599 20.60 -12.33 6.51
N TYR A 600 20.44 -12.39 7.84
CA TYR A 600 21.41 -11.79 8.75
C TYR A 600 22.78 -12.48 8.67
N GLU A 601 22.82 -13.83 8.65
CA GLU A 601 24.07 -14.59 8.50
C GLU A 601 24.80 -14.21 7.20
N GLN A 602 24.06 -14.08 6.08
CA GLN A 602 24.63 -13.64 4.82
C GLN A 602 25.24 -12.23 4.90
N ILE A 603 24.53 -11.26 5.48
CA ILE A 603 25.06 -9.89 5.64
C ILE A 603 26.35 -9.91 6.46
N GLN A 604 26.34 -10.59 7.60
CA GLN A 604 27.48 -10.65 8.51
C GLN A 604 28.69 -11.34 7.87
N ALA A 605 28.47 -12.47 7.19
CA ALA A 605 29.52 -13.22 6.52
C ALA A 605 30.16 -12.42 5.38
N VAL A 606 29.36 -11.74 4.56
CA VAL A 606 29.86 -10.90 3.45
C VAL A 606 30.59 -9.67 3.99
N ALA A 607 30.03 -8.97 4.97
CA ALA A 607 30.67 -7.79 5.57
C ALA A 607 32.01 -8.11 6.25
N ALA A 608 32.15 -9.32 6.81
CA ALA A 608 33.39 -9.78 7.43
C ALA A 608 34.53 -9.97 6.41
N VAL A 609 34.22 -10.23 5.13
CA VAL A 609 35.23 -10.47 4.08
C VAL A 609 35.40 -9.29 3.12
N ASN A 610 34.42 -8.38 3.04
CA ASN A 610 34.52 -7.15 2.25
C ASN A 610 34.08 -5.92 3.05
N SER A 611 35.06 -5.10 3.43
CA SER A 611 34.85 -3.85 4.20
C SER A 611 34.07 -2.75 3.47
N ARG A 612 33.78 -2.92 2.17
CA ARG A 612 32.97 -2.01 1.34
C ARG A 612 31.63 -2.64 0.99
N THR A 613 31.01 -3.28 1.99
CA THR A 613 29.68 -3.88 1.86
C THR A 613 28.59 -2.81 1.98
N VAL A 614 27.69 -2.78 1.00
CA VAL A 614 26.50 -1.92 0.98
C VAL A 614 25.28 -2.83 1.15
N VAL A 615 24.52 -2.63 2.22
CA VAL A 615 23.23 -3.33 2.41
C VAL A 615 22.12 -2.52 1.78
N VAL A 616 21.31 -3.16 0.94
CA VAL A 616 20.12 -2.56 0.31
C VAL A 616 18.90 -3.33 0.79
N ASN A 617 18.01 -2.64 1.52
CA ASN A 617 16.82 -3.24 2.11
C ASN A 617 15.56 -2.94 1.30
N PHE A 618 14.88 -3.99 0.85
CA PHE A 618 13.62 -3.94 0.14
C PHE A 618 12.47 -4.36 1.06
N SER A 619 11.98 -3.41 1.86
CA SER A 619 10.81 -3.59 2.72
C SER A 619 9.92 -2.36 2.70
N GLY A 620 8.61 -2.53 2.85
CA GLY A 620 7.68 -1.39 2.87
C GLY A 620 7.58 -0.69 4.22
N SER A 621 8.07 -1.34 5.28
CA SER A 621 7.96 -0.93 6.68
C SER A 621 9.27 -1.28 7.45
N PRO A 622 9.49 -0.80 8.70
CA PRO A 622 10.72 -1.11 9.43
C PRO A 622 11.00 -2.61 9.55
N VAL A 623 12.26 -2.98 9.40
CA VAL A 623 12.77 -4.32 9.74
C VAL A 623 13.91 -4.20 10.75
N THR A 624 14.17 -5.25 11.52
CA THR A 624 15.22 -5.23 12.53
C THR A 624 16.60 -5.11 11.87
N MET A 625 17.23 -3.94 12.00
CA MET A 625 18.57 -3.67 11.43
C MET A 625 19.67 -3.63 12.50
N THR A 626 19.31 -3.55 13.77
CA THR A 626 20.25 -3.51 14.90
C THR A 626 21.21 -4.72 14.94
N ALA A 627 20.79 -5.87 14.38
CA ALA A 627 21.62 -7.08 14.30
C ALA A 627 22.86 -6.94 13.39
N VAL A 628 22.86 -6.00 12.45
CA VAL A 628 23.88 -5.89 11.39
C VAL A 628 24.38 -4.47 11.12
N VAL A 629 23.65 -3.44 11.55
CA VAL A 629 23.94 -2.03 11.21
C VAL A 629 25.34 -1.57 11.61
N ASP A 630 25.89 -2.06 12.72
CA ASP A 630 27.24 -1.71 13.20
C ASP A 630 28.34 -2.44 12.43
N GLN A 631 28.00 -3.49 11.68
CA GLN A 631 28.94 -4.33 10.94
C GLN A 631 29.10 -3.90 9.47
N VAL A 632 28.19 -3.06 8.96
CA VAL A 632 28.19 -2.61 7.56
C VAL A 632 28.46 -1.11 7.46
N PRO A 633 29.29 -0.65 6.52
CA PRO A 633 29.58 0.78 6.36
C PRO A 633 28.44 1.55 5.69
N ALA A 634 27.64 0.92 4.84
CA ALA A 634 26.57 1.59 4.11
C ALA A 634 25.25 0.81 4.15
N LEU A 635 24.15 1.54 4.33
CA LEU A 635 22.78 1.01 4.38
C LEU A 635 21.83 1.92 3.59
N ILE A 636 21.12 1.34 2.63
CA ILE A 636 20.09 2.01 1.84
C ILE A 636 18.75 1.35 2.11
N GLN A 637 17.73 2.16 2.38
CA GLN A 637 16.34 1.76 2.33
C GLN A 637 15.80 1.99 0.91
N ALA A 638 15.48 0.90 0.21
CA ALA A 638 15.03 0.89 -1.18
C ALA A 638 13.52 0.67 -1.37
N TRP A 639 12.79 0.37 -0.28
CA TRP A 639 11.34 0.16 -0.29
C TRP A 639 10.89 -0.99 -1.20
N PHE A 640 9.65 -0.92 -1.68
CA PHE A 640 9.23 -1.61 -2.89
C PHE A 640 9.25 -0.61 -4.07
N PRO A 641 10.30 -0.62 -4.90
CA PRO A 641 10.61 0.47 -5.82
C PRO A 641 9.84 0.47 -7.15
N GLY A 642 8.94 -0.48 -7.39
CA GLY A 642 8.23 -0.64 -8.66
C GLY A 642 9.11 -1.23 -9.78
N GLN A 643 8.64 -1.11 -11.03
CA GLN A 643 9.22 -1.83 -12.17
C GLN A 643 10.63 -1.40 -12.58
N GLU A 644 11.04 -0.18 -12.23
CA GLU A 644 12.36 0.38 -12.57
C GLU A 644 13.37 0.27 -11.42
N CYS A 645 13.18 -0.72 -10.54
CA CYS A 645 14.01 -0.99 -9.37
C CYS A 645 15.51 -0.85 -9.64
N GLY A 646 16.02 -1.65 -10.59
CA GLY A 646 17.45 -1.72 -10.90
C GLY A 646 18.02 -0.41 -11.39
N HIS A 647 17.35 0.26 -12.34
CA HIS A 647 17.80 1.55 -12.86
C HIS A 647 17.80 2.63 -11.78
N SER A 648 16.82 2.61 -10.87
CA SER A 648 16.72 3.57 -9.76
C SER A 648 17.86 3.38 -8.77
N LEU A 649 18.08 2.14 -8.34
CA LEU A 649 19.14 1.79 -7.42
C LEU A 649 20.52 2.10 -8.00
N ALA A 650 20.75 1.78 -9.28
CA ALA A 650 22.02 2.04 -9.95
C ALA A 650 22.37 3.53 -10.01
N ARG A 651 21.37 4.41 -10.21
CA ARG A 651 21.57 5.87 -10.19
C ARG A 651 21.99 6.38 -8.82
N LEU A 652 21.40 5.84 -7.75
CA LEU A 652 21.75 6.20 -6.39
C LEU A 652 23.14 5.65 -6.01
N LEU A 653 23.41 4.38 -6.31
CA LEU A 653 24.70 3.74 -6.02
C LEU A 653 25.85 4.42 -6.76
N SER A 654 25.67 4.79 -8.02
CA SER A 654 26.70 5.46 -8.83
C SER A 654 26.89 6.95 -8.51
N GLY A 655 25.97 7.55 -7.75
CA GLY A 655 25.98 8.98 -7.51
C GLY A 655 25.62 9.83 -8.73
N ASP A 656 24.98 9.22 -9.75
CA ASP A 656 24.30 9.95 -10.83
C ASP A 656 23.16 10.83 -10.25
N VAL A 657 22.61 10.42 -9.11
CA VAL A 657 21.69 11.21 -8.28
C VAL A 657 22.15 11.19 -6.84
N CYS A 658 22.14 12.35 -6.18
CA CYS A 658 22.35 12.45 -4.74
C CYS A 658 21.10 11.95 -3.98
N PRO A 659 21.24 11.05 -2.99
CA PRO A 659 20.15 10.64 -2.12
C PRO A 659 19.47 11.86 -1.49
N SER A 660 18.14 11.88 -1.56
CA SER A 660 17.31 12.98 -1.03
C SER A 660 16.04 12.50 -0.32
N GLY A 661 15.80 11.19 -0.28
CA GLY A 661 14.72 10.62 0.50
C GLY A 661 14.93 10.86 2.00
N ARG A 662 13.83 10.94 2.74
CA ARG A 662 13.77 11.06 4.20
C ARG A 662 12.79 10.03 4.73
N LEU A 663 13.10 9.39 5.86
CA LEU A 663 12.19 8.41 6.45
C LEU A 663 10.84 9.04 6.79
N PRO A 664 9.71 8.51 6.29
CA PRO A 664 8.40 9.04 6.62
C PRO A 664 7.83 8.45 7.91
N PHE A 665 8.63 7.65 8.62
CA PHE A 665 8.32 7.12 9.94
C PHE A 665 9.59 6.85 10.73
N SER A 666 9.46 6.74 12.04
CA SER A 666 10.54 6.41 12.96
C SER A 666 10.86 4.92 12.86
N TRP A 667 12.15 4.59 12.87
CA TRP A 667 12.65 3.21 12.77
C TRP A 667 13.06 2.69 14.16
N PRO A 668 12.28 1.82 14.82
CA PRO A 668 12.61 1.30 16.15
C PRO A 668 13.90 0.47 16.14
N ARG A 669 14.61 0.37 17.28
CA ARG A 669 15.77 -0.52 17.40
C ARG A 669 15.37 -1.98 17.54
N ARG A 670 14.26 -2.23 18.24
CA ARG A 670 13.69 -3.54 18.50
C ARG A 670 12.18 -3.50 18.30
N ASP A 671 11.56 -4.66 18.11
CA ASP A 671 10.11 -4.77 17.96
C ASP A 671 9.39 -4.18 19.18
N GLU A 672 9.95 -4.33 20.38
CA GLU A 672 9.33 -3.86 21.63
C GLU A 672 9.45 -2.35 21.88
N ASP A 673 10.31 -1.65 21.13
CA ASP A 673 10.60 -0.23 21.37
C ASP A 673 9.54 0.71 20.77
N ASN A 674 8.50 0.17 20.11
CA ASN A 674 7.44 0.96 19.51
C ASN A 674 6.26 1.17 20.48
N PRO A 675 5.56 2.32 20.42
CA PRO A 675 4.52 2.68 21.39
C PRO A 675 3.30 1.75 21.36
N THR A 676 3.18 0.89 20.34
CA THR A 676 2.02 0.02 20.13
C THR A 676 2.30 -1.46 20.37
N PHE A 677 3.49 -1.79 20.90
CA PHE A 677 3.93 -3.19 21.00
C PHE A 677 2.96 -4.08 21.80
N HIS A 678 2.37 -3.55 22.88
CA HIS A 678 1.50 -4.30 23.80
C HIS A 678 0.02 -4.34 23.39
N ASN A 679 -0.38 -3.51 22.43
CA ASN A 679 -1.77 -3.27 22.03
C ASN A 679 -1.91 -3.28 20.49
N PHE A 680 -1.16 -4.16 19.83
CA PHE A 680 -1.21 -4.43 18.40
C PHE A 680 -0.96 -5.92 18.15
N PRO A 681 -1.69 -6.60 17.25
CA PRO A 681 -2.65 -6.03 16.30
C PRO A 681 -4.06 -5.81 16.85
N CYS A 682 -4.62 -6.76 17.62
CA CYS A 682 -5.81 -6.61 18.46
C CYS A 682 -5.79 -7.72 19.52
N ASP A 683 -6.61 -7.59 20.58
CA ASP A 683 -6.78 -8.63 21.59
C ASP A 683 -7.75 -9.75 21.16
N GLU A 684 -7.93 -10.75 22.03
CA GLU A 684 -8.81 -11.91 21.77
C GLU A 684 -10.28 -11.53 21.58
N ASP A 685 -10.71 -10.38 22.12
CA ASP A 685 -12.06 -9.83 21.98
C ASP A 685 -12.22 -8.98 20.70
N ASN A 686 -11.19 -8.93 19.85
CA ASN A 686 -11.09 -8.10 18.65
C ASN A 686 -11.17 -6.60 18.97
N VAL A 687 -10.58 -6.19 20.08
CA VAL A 687 -10.44 -4.79 20.44
C VAL A 687 -8.98 -4.36 20.27
N VAL A 688 -8.76 -3.24 19.59
CA VAL A 688 -7.47 -2.56 19.55
C VAL A 688 -7.62 -1.22 20.24
N ARG A 689 -6.89 -1.01 21.34
CA ARG A 689 -6.95 0.22 22.14
C ARG A 689 -5.81 1.13 21.73
N TYR A 690 -6.09 2.36 21.33
CA TYR A 690 -5.07 3.34 20.95
C TYR A 690 -4.54 4.05 22.21
N GLU A 691 -3.92 3.26 23.09
CA GLU A 691 -3.45 3.67 24.43
C GLU A 691 -2.30 4.67 24.39
N GLU A 692 -1.53 4.68 23.31
CA GLU A 692 -0.47 5.66 23.03
C GLU A 692 -1.04 7.06 22.77
N LYS A 693 -2.31 7.18 22.42
CA LYS A 693 -2.99 8.45 22.15
C LYS A 693 -2.25 9.26 21.09
N LEU A 694 -1.71 10.44 21.46
CA LEU A 694 -0.94 11.30 20.56
C LEU A 694 0.50 10.85 20.35
N ASP A 695 0.98 9.85 21.10
CA ASP A 695 2.35 9.33 21.02
C ASP A 695 2.49 8.31 19.88
N VAL A 696 2.08 8.71 18.68
CA VAL A 696 2.29 7.94 17.45
C VAL A 696 3.57 8.41 16.76
N GLY A 697 4.46 7.46 16.45
CA GLY A 697 5.70 7.73 15.72
C GLY A 697 6.67 8.62 16.50
N TYR A 698 7.31 9.58 15.84
CA TYR A 698 8.31 10.47 16.46
C TYR A 698 7.76 11.27 17.65
N ARG A 699 6.43 11.46 17.73
CA ARG A 699 5.80 12.12 18.89
C ARG A 699 6.10 11.37 20.19
N PHE A 700 6.16 10.04 20.13
CA PHE A 700 6.63 9.18 21.21
C PHE A 700 8.14 9.29 21.42
N TYR A 701 8.92 9.12 20.36
CA TYR A 701 10.39 9.02 20.44
C TYR A 701 11.09 10.34 20.79
N ASP A 702 10.44 11.48 20.58
CA ASP A 702 10.96 12.79 20.99
C ASP A 702 11.04 12.94 22.52
N ARG A 703 10.30 12.11 23.27
CA ARG A 703 10.26 12.21 24.72
C ARG A 703 11.57 11.71 25.34
N PRO A 704 12.14 12.41 26.33
CA PRO A 704 13.40 12.01 26.96
C PRO A 704 13.38 10.61 27.60
N GLU A 705 12.22 10.14 28.03
CA GLU A 705 12.03 8.84 28.66
C GLU A 705 11.80 7.67 27.67
N SER A 706 11.56 7.97 26.39
CA SER A 706 11.33 6.96 25.37
C SER A 706 12.64 6.33 24.88
N PRO A 707 12.61 5.09 24.35
CA PRO A 707 13.76 4.52 23.65
C PRO A 707 14.23 5.41 22.50
N ILE A 708 15.53 5.42 22.22
CA ILE A 708 16.08 6.14 21.06
C ILE A 708 15.86 5.26 19.81
N PRO A 709 15.15 5.75 18.78
CA PRO A 709 14.96 4.99 17.55
C PRO A 709 16.31 4.75 16.86
N LEU A 710 16.39 3.70 16.04
CA LEU A 710 17.58 3.44 15.23
C LEU A 710 17.80 4.56 14.22
N PHE A 711 16.73 4.98 13.55
CA PHE A 711 16.70 6.14 12.66
C PHE A 711 15.42 6.95 12.93
N PRO A 712 15.51 8.27 13.17
CA PRO A 712 14.35 9.07 13.50
C PRO A 712 13.52 9.44 12.26
N PHE A 713 12.27 9.85 12.49
CA PHE A 713 11.42 10.45 11.44
C PHE A 713 12.14 11.61 10.72
N GLY A 714 11.92 11.69 9.42
CA GLY A 714 12.49 12.71 8.56
C GLY A 714 13.99 12.57 8.35
N PHE A 715 14.64 11.48 8.76
CA PHE A 715 16.08 11.26 8.60
C PHE A 715 16.45 10.72 7.22
N GLY A 716 17.60 11.14 6.72
CA GLY A 716 18.24 10.58 5.53
C GLY A 716 19.54 11.33 5.22
N LEU A 717 20.55 10.61 4.78
CA LEU A 717 21.84 11.19 4.37
C LEU A 717 21.79 11.67 2.91
N SER A 718 22.85 12.34 2.48
CA SER A 718 23.07 12.77 1.10
C SER A 718 24.57 12.72 0.78
N TYR A 719 24.93 12.69 -0.50
CA TYR A 719 26.33 12.81 -0.94
C TYR A 719 26.82 14.27 -0.99
N THR A 720 25.95 15.22 -0.67
CA THR A 720 26.30 16.63 -0.50
C THR A 720 25.82 17.14 0.86
N GLN A 721 26.25 18.33 1.24
CA GLN A 721 25.95 18.94 2.52
C GLN A 721 25.15 20.23 2.32
N PHE A 722 24.21 20.48 3.22
CA PHE A 722 23.38 21.67 3.19
C PHE A 722 23.52 22.46 4.49
N HIS A 723 23.67 23.77 4.37
CA HIS A 723 23.58 24.71 5.48
C HIS A 723 22.26 25.46 5.39
N VAL A 724 21.52 25.47 6.50
CA VAL A 724 20.25 26.17 6.61
C VAL A 724 20.37 27.18 7.73
N THR A 725 20.15 28.46 7.41
CA THR A 725 20.38 29.57 8.35
C THR A 725 19.29 30.62 8.25
N GLY A 726 19.33 31.61 9.14
CA GLY A 726 18.50 32.80 9.01
C GLY A 726 17.00 32.59 9.20
N LEU A 727 16.57 31.49 9.84
CA LEU A 727 15.16 31.25 10.18
C LEU A 727 14.60 32.44 10.97
N ARG A 728 13.57 33.07 10.42
CA ARG A 728 12.89 34.20 11.05
C ARG A 728 11.42 34.25 10.64
N VAL A 729 10.60 34.85 11.49
CA VAL A 729 9.22 35.21 11.16
C VAL A 729 9.27 36.47 10.30
N LYS A 730 8.88 36.36 9.03
CA LYS A 730 8.79 37.49 8.10
C LYS A 730 7.60 38.37 8.43
N ARG A 731 6.46 37.72 8.66
CA ARG A 731 5.17 38.37 8.93
C ARG A 731 4.26 37.41 9.69
N ALA A 732 3.49 37.92 10.63
CA ALA A 732 2.44 37.16 11.32
C ALA A 732 1.16 38.00 11.36
N VAL A 733 0.07 37.45 10.85
CA VAL A 733 -1.26 38.08 10.76
C VAL A 733 -2.27 37.15 11.43
N PHE A 734 -3.07 37.72 12.31
CA PHE A 734 -4.17 37.05 13.02
C PHE A 734 -5.42 37.90 12.89
N SER A 735 -6.41 37.42 12.15
CA SER A 735 -7.69 38.08 11.95
C SER A 735 -8.83 37.06 11.97
N GLY A 736 -9.32 36.73 13.17
CA GLY A 736 -10.26 35.62 13.34
C GLY A 736 -9.64 34.31 12.88
N LEU A 737 -10.32 33.58 11.97
CA LEU A 737 -9.80 32.33 11.42
C LEU A 737 -8.77 32.52 10.29
N ASP A 738 -8.58 33.74 9.82
CA ASP A 738 -7.51 34.09 8.88
C ASP A 738 -6.19 34.24 9.65
N VAL A 739 -5.42 33.16 9.64
CA VAL A 739 -4.11 33.06 10.31
C VAL A 739 -3.06 32.84 9.24
N SER A 740 -2.03 33.68 9.25
CA SER A 740 -0.89 33.56 8.35
C SER A 740 0.40 33.93 9.08
N VAL A 741 1.26 32.94 9.32
CA VAL A 741 2.60 33.14 9.86
C VAL A 741 3.61 32.74 8.79
N GLU A 742 4.18 33.74 8.13
CA GLU A 742 5.19 33.56 7.10
C GLU A 742 6.57 33.42 7.73
N LEU A 743 7.22 32.30 7.44
CA LEU A 743 8.57 31.98 7.86
C LEU A 743 9.50 32.02 6.65
N ILE A 744 10.71 32.53 6.86
CA ILE A 744 11.77 32.52 5.85
C ILE A 744 13.07 32.01 6.44
N CYS A 745 13.83 31.28 5.64
CA CYS A 745 15.19 30.85 5.93
C CYS A 745 16.00 30.78 4.62
N ASP A 746 17.32 30.72 4.74
CA ASP A 746 18.22 30.52 3.61
C ASP A 746 18.75 29.09 3.62
N ALA A 747 18.60 28.38 2.51
CA ALA A 747 19.15 27.05 2.30
C ALA A 747 20.27 27.12 1.25
N GLN A 748 21.45 26.65 1.61
CA GLN A 748 22.62 26.61 0.75
C GLN A 748 23.15 25.19 0.61
N ASN A 749 23.48 24.78 -0.61
CA ASN A 749 24.27 23.59 -0.86
C ASN A 749 25.76 23.94 -0.76
N VAL A 750 26.41 23.47 0.30
CA VAL A 750 27.83 23.78 0.60
C VAL A 750 28.78 22.66 0.17
N GLY A 751 28.25 21.55 -0.35
CA GLY A 751 29.06 20.47 -0.89
C GLY A 751 29.39 20.62 -2.38
N ALA A 752 30.01 19.58 -2.93
CA ALA A 752 30.53 19.58 -4.30
C ALA A 752 29.54 19.00 -5.34
N ARG A 753 28.38 18.51 -4.92
CA ARG A 753 27.38 17.87 -5.78
C ARG A 753 26.05 18.58 -5.67
N GLU A 754 25.32 18.66 -6.77
CA GLU A 754 23.91 19.04 -6.75
C GLU A 754 23.07 18.01 -5.98
N GLY A 755 21.98 18.45 -5.36
CA GLY A 755 21.11 17.57 -4.60
C GLY A 755 19.91 18.32 -4.03
N ALA A 756 19.08 17.61 -3.28
CA ALA A 756 17.92 18.21 -2.62
C ALA A 756 17.96 18.02 -1.10
N ALA A 757 17.53 19.06 -0.39
CA ALA A 757 17.27 19.04 1.04
C ALA A 757 15.76 19.09 1.31
N VAL A 758 15.31 18.43 2.37
CA VAL A 758 13.95 18.55 2.88
C VAL A 758 13.99 19.37 4.17
N LEU A 759 13.44 20.57 4.11
CA LEU A 759 13.31 21.46 5.27
C LEU A 759 12.00 21.13 5.98
N GLN A 760 12.06 20.83 7.27
CA GLN A 760 10.92 20.37 8.08
C GLN A 760 10.65 21.38 9.20
N TYR A 761 9.41 21.87 9.29
CA TYR A 761 8.99 22.89 10.25
C TYR A 761 8.05 22.27 11.27
N TYR A 762 8.55 22.15 12.50
CA TYR A 762 7.82 21.59 13.62
C TYR A 762 7.31 22.70 14.53
N VAL A 763 6.04 22.69 14.89
CA VAL A 763 5.44 23.65 15.81
C VAL A 763 5.36 23.04 17.21
N GLN A 764 5.88 23.77 18.19
CA GLN A 764 5.66 23.53 19.61
C GLN A 764 4.64 24.54 20.13
N LEU A 765 3.55 24.04 20.69
CA LEU A 765 2.50 24.82 21.34
C LEU A 765 2.99 25.44 22.68
N PRO A 766 2.30 26.46 23.22
CA PRO A 766 2.58 26.99 24.55
C PRO A 766 2.51 25.91 25.63
N LEU A 767 3.32 26.04 26.68
CA LEU A 767 3.29 25.10 27.81
C LEU A 767 1.89 25.08 28.45
N GLY A 768 1.34 23.88 28.65
CA GLY A 768 0.00 23.69 29.21
C GLY A 768 -1.15 23.83 28.20
N ALA A 769 -0.89 24.20 26.95
CA ALA A 769 -1.91 24.28 25.91
C ALA A 769 -2.50 22.89 25.60
N GLY A 770 -3.83 22.81 25.51
CA GLY A 770 -4.55 21.63 25.07
C GLY A 770 -4.23 20.32 25.76
N THR A 771 -3.86 20.38 27.04
CA THR A 771 -3.53 19.17 27.80
C THR A 771 -4.72 18.28 28.05
N GLY A 772 -5.99 18.72 27.86
CA GLY A 772 -7.21 17.92 27.63
C GLY A 772 -7.38 16.54 28.30
N GLY A 773 -6.68 16.24 29.39
CA GLY A 773 -6.46 14.88 29.91
C GLY A 773 -5.34 14.03 29.24
N CYS A 774 -4.67 14.52 28.18
CA CYS A 774 -3.64 13.81 27.41
C CYS A 774 -2.32 14.58 27.32
N LYS A 775 -1.19 13.88 27.42
CA LYS A 775 0.14 14.47 27.24
C LYS A 775 0.34 14.85 25.77
N ARG A 776 0.63 16.13 25.49
CA ARG A 776 0.89 16.60 24.13
C ARG A 776 2.28 16.17 23.62
N PRO A 777 2.46 16.05 22.28
CA PRO A 777 3.78 15.94 21.67
C PRO A 777 4.64 17.17 22.00
N ILE A 778 5.97 17.00 22.01
CA ILE A 778 6.90 18.12 22.25
C ILE A 778 6.83 19.13 21.10
N LYS A 779 6.74 18.62 19.88
CA LYS A 779 6.64 19.38 18.63
C LYS A 779 5.94 18.52 17.59
N GLU A 780 5.31 19.16 16.61
CA GLU A 780 4.56 18.48 15.55
C GLU A 780 4.93 19.07 14.19
N LEU A 781 5.17 18.23 13.17
CA LEU A 781 5.39 18.68 11.80
C LEU A 781 4.13 19.39 11.30
N LYS A 782 4.27 20.65 10.87
CA LYS A 782 3.17 21.43 10.30
C LYS A 782 3.48 22.00 8.93
N GLU A 783 4.72 21.86 8.45
CA GLU A 783 5.10 22.20 7.08
C GLU A 783 6.43 21.51 6.70
N PHE A 784 6.62 21.22 5.43
CA PHE A 784 7.91 20.82 4.86
C PHE A 784 8.09 21.40 3.44
N GLN A 785 9.34 21.63 3.04
CA GLN A 785 9.67 22.05 1.68
C GLN A 785 10.90 21.30 1.19
N LYS A 786 10.76 20.59 0.06
CA LYS A 786 11.90 20.03 -0.66
C LYS A 786 12.51 21.11 -1.56
N VAL A 787 13.83 21.26 -1.51
CA VAL A 787 14.57 22.29 -2.25
C VAL A 787 15.75 21.64 -2.94
N TYR A 788 15.71 21.62 -4.27
CA TYR A 788 16.84 21.24 -5.10
C TYR A 788 17.79 22.43 -5.29
N LEU A 789 19.08 22.19 -5.07
CA LEU A 789 20.13 23.19 -5.17
C LEU A 789 21.35 22.60 -5.88
N ILE A 790 21.87 23.30 -6.89
CA ILE A 790 23.17 22.97 -7.48
C ILE A 790 24.30 23.28 -6.49
N ALA A 791 25.50 22.74 -6.70
CA ALA A 791 26.64 22.97 -5.82
C ALA A 791 26.95 24.47 -5.66
N GLY A 792 27.04 24.95 -4.42
CA GLY A 792 27.27 26.36 -4.09
C GLY A 792 26.04 27.28 -4.15
N GLU A 793 24.90 26.82 -4.69
CA GLU A 793 23.66 27.62 -4.76
C GLU A 793 23.09 27.87 -3.36
N SER A 794 22.59 29.10 -3.16
CA SER A 794 21.80 29.50 -2.00
C SER A 794 20.43 30.00 -2.45
N ARG A 795 19.37 29.63 -1.73
CA ARG A 795 17.99 30.02 -2.02
C ARG A 795 17.27 30.42 -0.73
N GLU A 796 16.57 31.55 -0.77
CA GLU A 796 15.61 31.91 0.28
C GLU A 796 14.36 31.03 0.13
N VAL A 797 13.98 30.34 1.19
CA VAL A 797 12.81 29.46 1.25
C VAL A 797 11.77 30.11 2.13
N GLN A 798 10.57 30.29 1.59
CA GLN A 798 9.42 30.83 2.31
C GLN A 798 8.36 29.75 2.49
N VAL A 799 7.83 29.65 3.71
CA VAL A 799 6.66 28.81 4.02
C VAL A 799 5.65 29.60 4.86
N THR A 800 4.41 29.14 4.87
CA THR A 800 3.31 29.80 5.60
C THR A 800 2.62 28.79 6.49
N LEU A 801 2.56 29.11 7.79
CA LEU A 801 1.75 28.39 8.76
C LEU A 801 0.38 29.07 8.90
N ASP A 802 -0.67 28.28 9.10
CA ASP A 802 -2.05 28.73 9.20
C ASP A 802 -2.74 28.25 10.49
N LYS A 803 -4.07 28.38 10.56
CA LYS A 803 -4.85 27.97 11.73
C LYS A 803 -4.65 26.50 12.10
N TYR A 804 -4.42 25.60 11.14
CA TYR A 804 -4.20 24.17 11.39
C TYR A 804 -2.83 23.92 12.03
N SER A 805 -1.87 24.80 11.73
CA SER A 805 -0.50 24.70 12.22
C SER A 805 -0.38 25.03 13.71
N ILE A 806 -1.31 25.81 14.25
CA ILE A 806 -1.27 26.32 15.62
C ILE A 806 -2.40 25.79 16.51
N SER A 807 -3.31 25.03 15.93
CA SER A 807 -4.47 24.49 16.63
C SER A 807 -4.29 23.05 17.04
N TYR A 808 -5.07 22.68 18.03
CA TYR A 808 -5.23 21.34 18.52
C TYR A 808 -6.70 21.01 18.75
N PHE A 809 -7.09 19.74 18.84
CA PHE A 809 -8.48 19.38 19.08
C PHE A 809 -8.79 19.32 20.58
N ASN A 810 -9.77 20.11 21.02
CA ASN A 810 -10.28 20.06 22.38
C ASN A 810 -11.54 19.18 22.41
N ALA A 811 -11.43 17.97 22.99
CA ALA A 811 -12.53 17.01 23.04
C ALA A 811 -13.74 17.51 23.85
N GLU A 812 -13.52 18.24 24.96
CA GLU A 812 -14.61 18.78 25.79
C GLU A 812 -15.43 19.85 25.05
N ARG A 813 -14.77 20.63 24.19
CA ARG A 813 -15.40 21.66 23.36
C ARG A 813 -15.81 21.16 21.98
N ASP A 814 -15.48 19.91 21.64
CA ASP A 814 -15.65 19.31 20.31
C ASP A 814 -15.20 20.25 19.18
N SER A 815 -14.06 20.93 19.34
CA SER A 815 -13.57 21.94 18.39
C SER A 815 -12.05 22.06 18.40
N TRP A 816 -11.50 22.53 17.30
CA TRP A 816 -10.11 22.97 17.21
C TRP A 816 -9.91 24.27 17.96
N VAL A 817 -8.84 24.36 18.74
CA VAL A 817 -8.49 25.51 19.57
C VAL A 817 -7.02 25.88 19.34
N ALA A 818 -6.73 27.17 19.21
CA ALA A 818 -5.37 27.70 19.39
C ALA A 818 -5.39 28.64 20.60
N ASP A 819 -4.62 28.33 21.63
CA ASP A 819 -4.52 29.14 22.85
C ASP A 819 -3.65 30.38 22.61
N PRO A 820 -3.92 31.52 23.27
CA PRO A 820 -3.01 32.65 23.21
C PRO A 820 -1.70 32.29 23.91
N GLY A 821 -0.58 32.73 23.35
CA GLY A 821 0.72 32.46 23.96
C GLY A 821 1.88 32.46 22.97
N VAL A 822 3.04 32.03 23.48
CA VAL A 822 4.27 31.95 22.70
C VAL A 822 4.38 30.56 22.10
N TYR A 823 4.35 30.51 20.78
CA TYR A 823 4.60 29.32 19.99
C TYR A 823 6.06 29.30 19.54
N LYS A 824 6.62 28.10 19.36
CA LYS A 824 7.96 27.93 18.76
C LYS A 824 7.85 27.15 17.47
N VAL A 825 8.64 27.55 16.49
CA VAL A 825 8.86 26.78 15.26
C VAL A 825 10.29 26.30 15.27
N HIS A 826 10.47 24.99 15.21
CA HIS A 826 11.76 24.32 15.05
C HIS A 826 11.92 23.95 13.58
N LEU A 827 12.94 24.52 12.93
CA LEU A 827 13.35 24.11 11.59
C LEU A 827 14.41 23.02 11.73
N GLY A 828 14.20 21.89 11.08
CA GLY A 828 15.15 20.78 11.04
C GLY A 828 15.30 20.18 9.65
N THR A 829 16.32 19.32 9.50
CA THR A 829 16.46 18.43 8.34
C THR A 829 15.96 17.01 8.62
N SER A 830 15.66 16.73 9.88
CA SER A 830 14.94 15.56 10.43
C SER A 830 14.26 15.98 11.75
N SER A 831 13.49 15.10 12.40
CA SER A 831 12.87 15.42 13.70
C SER A 831 13.87 15.61 14.84
N GLN A 832 15.09 15.09 14.70
CA GLN A 832 16.16 15.16 15.70
C GLN A 832 17.26 16.18 15.31
N ASP A 833 17.45 16.47 14.02
CA ASP A 833 18.42 17.46 13.55
C ASP A 833 17.78 18.84 13.36
N ILE A 834 17.64 19.58 14.46
CA ILE A 834 17.08 20.93 14.49
C ILE A 834 18.18 21.97 14.27
N VAL A 835 18.06 22.72 13.17
CA VAL A 835 19.05 23.72 12.71
C VAL A 835 18.67 25.15 13.10
N GLY A 836 17.42 25.41 13.47
CA GLY A 836 16.97 26.73 13.89
C GLY A 836 15.69 26.70 14.71
N THR A 837 15.48 27.73 15.54
CA THR A 837 14.22 27.90 16.27
C THR A 837 13.84 29.38 16.31
N VAL A 838 12.58 29.69 16.06
CA VAL A 838 12.02 31.03 16.17
C VAL A 838 10.70 30.98 16.96
N SER A 839 10.30 32.09 17.56
CA SER A 839 9.02 32.21 18.26
C SER A 839 8.13 33.25 17.62
N PHE A 840 6.82 33.03 17.72
CA PHE A 840 5.80 34.02 17.42
C PHE A 840 4.72 33.97 18.50
N VAL A 841 3.91 35.03 18.58
CA VAL A 841 2.84 35.15 19.58
C VAL A 841 1.50 35.03 18.90
N VAL A 842 0.67 34.10 19.38
CA VAL A 842 -0.77 34.08 19.08
C VAL A 842 -1.44 35.00 20.09
N PRO A 843 -2.06 36.12 19.65
CA PRO A 843 -2.54 37.15 20.56
C PRO A 843 -3.83 36.77 21.29
N GLU A 844 -4.71 35.99 20.64
CA GLU A 844 -6.06 35.69 21.13
C GLU A 844 -6.47 34.23 20.90
N ALA A 845 -7.42 33.80 21.74
CA ALA A 845 -8.34 32.68 21.55
C ALA A 845 -8.77 32.40 20.11
N LEU A 846 -8.40 31.27 19.48
CA LEU A 846 -9.10 30.78 18.29
C LEU A 846 -9.87 29.50 18.61
N VAL A 847 -11.12 29.42 18.15
CA VAL A 847 -11.96 28.22 18.25
C VAL A 847 -12.66 28.00 16.91
N TRP A 848 -12.57 26.79 16.36
CA TRP A 848 -13.17 26.48 15.06
C TRP A 848 -13.52 24.99 14.90
N LYS A 849 -14.38 24.71 13.91
CA LYS A 849 -14.67 23.38 13.38
C LYS A 849 -14.64 23.45 11.85
N GLY A 850 -14.60 22.32 11.16
CA GLY A 850 -14.73 22.30 9.71
C GLY A 850 -13.41 22.49 8.98
N LEU A 851 -13.43 23.27 7.89
CA LEU A 851 -12.25 23.55 7.06
C LEU A 851 -11.74 24.99 7.22
#